data_AF-A0A261U1U9-F1
#
_entry.id   AF-A0A261U1U9-F1
#
_cell.length_a   1.000
_cell.length_b   1.000
_cell.length_c   1.000
_cell.angle_alpha   90.00
_cell.angle_beta   90.00
_cell.angle_gamma   90.00
#
_symmetry.space_group_name_H-M   'P 1'
#
loop_
_entity.id
_entity.type
_entity.pdbx_description
1 polymer ?
#
loop_
_entity_poly.entity_id
_entity_poly.type
_entity_poly.pdbx_seq_one_letter_code
_entity_poly.pdbx_strand_id
1 'polypeptide(L)'
;MLRHALAPMFEPRSLLIVADRSLPAASVLPAALRARTTLVDTDCGEAPLLPEACAGLAPGERPDLALVCVSPAVLPETLRRLGALAPRALILLPHELPDPYPRGTQALCRSWAEAHQCELLGPRSFGAQRPHAGLNLSQHPTLARAGRVALVAQSRSIMAAVMDWAEDVHIGFSTAVSLGDEAVVGLSQVLDFLASDPRTDSIVLYLEDVGPAREFMSALRAAASVKPVIVLKAGRADDDGADAVFDAALRRAGAVRVRYFVQLFSAVKVLGYARRPRGRRVALLSNGSGPPQLALDLIGPDAAVMRAELAPATRRELAAMLEPDAATDNPVITYTPLNPERMQSLLDSLLADNAVDGVLVLLAPDALADMPAVARQLAQIAPKARKPVVTCFMGDAGMRPLRRMLDDAGTPAFRTPESAADAFGVLATHFYNQQLLLQTQPPEPPSLVPDVAAARDIVAQARAQGLRELSPADCRTLLDLFYVPLRAGPLDVRPVETESRPMAIRVRRDPNFGPVIRFGAGGPDAILSADRGMDLPPLNGYLARQMIERSRLWRRVLAPQVSNAAADALQHALVQVSELVSELPDIESLDIDPLHAGESQLRAGGLKITLTAEPACESPQVSGYPHMAIHPYPARLVQVRRFDDGTPWVIRPIRPEDGEPLQEFIRGLSERSRYMRFVSMMRELTPRMVSRYTQVDYHRELALVAATQVPNPANRGHPREVIIGFAHYLRNPDGRGAEYALVIGDDWQRRKLGGQLMSALIEAAREQGLEYIDGLVLSTNRPMLTLMTRLGFTNDADPEDPTMRRVWLDLDPPAGEPGRATDPV
;
A
#
# COMPACT_ATOMS: atom_id res chain seq x y z
N MET A 1 -18.88 -7.13 -16.65
CA MET A 1 -17.79 -6.87 -15.66
C MET A 1 -17.96 -7.84 -14.49
N LEU A 2 -16.93 -8.63 -14.16
CA LEU A 2 -16.99 -9.57 -13.04
C LEU A 2 -17.15 -8.80 -11.72
N ARG A 3 -18.07 -9.26 -10.87
CA ARG A 3 -18.27 -8.69 -9.53
C ARG A 3 -17.12 -9.12 -8.62
N HIS A 4 -16.73 -8.26 -7.70
CA HIS A 4 -15.75 -8.61 -6.67
C HIS A 4 -16.23 -9.83 -5.85
N ALA A 5 -15.32 -10.66 -5.35
CA ALA A 5 -15.65 -11.83 -4.51
C ALA A 5 -16.55 -11.45 -3.32
N LEU A 6 -16.25 -10.31 -2.68
CA LEU A 6 -17.04 -9.72 -1.59
C LEU A 6 -18.27 -8.91 -2.02
N ALA A 7 -18.60 -8.83 -3.32
CA ALA A 7 -19.79 -8.11 -3.77
C ALA A 7 -21.11 -8.64 -3.18
N PRO A 8 -21.32 -9.96 -2.99
CA PRO A 8 -22.52 -10.45 -2.31
C PRO A 8 -22.66 -9.92 -0.88
N MET A 9 -21.54 -9.60 -0.21
CA MET A 9 -21.53 -9.08 1.16
C MET A 9 -21.86 -7.59 1.24
N PHE A 10 -21.30 -6.77 0.34
CA PHE A 10 -21.46 -5.31 0.37
C PHE A 10 -22.52 -4.77 -0.58
N GLU A 11 -22.94 -5.54 -1.59
CA GLU A 11 -23.96 -5.17 -2.58
C GLU A 11 -24.93 -6.35 -2.87
N PRO A 12 -25.56 -6.93 -1.82
CA PRO A 12 -26.44 -8.09 -1.97
C PRO A 12 -27.68 -7.76 -2.81
N ARG A 13 -28.08 -8.69 -3.68
CA ARG A 13 -29.38 -8.65 -4.38
C ARG A 13 -30.45 -9.47 -3.68
N SER A 14 -30.06 -10.38 -2.78
CA SER A 14 -30.94 -11.17 -1.93
C SER A 14 -30.34 -11.31 -0.54
N LEU A 15 -31.19 -11.38 0.48
CA LEU A 15 -30.78 -11.37 1.88
C LEU A 15 -31.56 -12.42 2.67
N LEU A 16 -30.86 -13.20 3.49
CA LEU A 16 -31.43 -14.09 4.48
C LEU A 16 -31.02 -13.56 5.86
N ILE A 17 -31.96 -13.11 6.69
CA ILE A 17 -31.67 -12.70 8.07
C ILE A 17 -32.13 -13.81 8.99
N VAL A 18 -31.21 -14.35 9.79
CA VAL A 18 -31.50 -15.37 10.81
C VAL A 18 -31.08 -14.82 12.15
N ALA A 19 -32.04 -14.52 13.01
CA ALA A 19 -31.73 -13.92 14.30
C ALA A 19 -32.65 -14.43 15.41
N ASP A 20 -32.09 -14.57 16.61
CA ASP A 20 -32.87 -14.80 17.84
C ASP A 20 -33.19 -13.49 18.59
N ARG A 21 -32.96 -12.36 17.93
CA ARG A 21 -33.16 -11.00 18.45
C ARG A 21 -33.42 -10.01 17.33
N SER A 22 -34.00 -8.86 17.69
CA SER A 22 -34.19 -7.76 16.73
C SER A 22 -32.85 -7.18 16.26
N LEU A 23 -32.69 -7.03 14.95
CA LEU A 23 -31.54 -6.42 14.29
C LEU A 23 -31.93 -5.12 13.54
N PRO A 24 -31.06 -4.09 13.47
CA PRO A 24 -31.33 -2.87 12.70
C PRO A 24 -31.63 -3.15 11.21
N ALA A 25 -31.00 -4.18 10.64
CA ALA A 25 -31.23 -4.60 9.26
C ALA A 25 -32.69 -4.99 8.98
N ALA A 26 -33.46 -5.43 9.98
CA ALA A 26 -34.85 -5.85 9.77
C ALA A 26 -35.81 -4.65 9.64
N SER A 27 -35.45 -3.46 10.15
CA SER A 27 -36.34 -2.30 10.19
C SER A 27 -36.15 -1.35 9.01
N VAL A 28 -34.93 -1.25 8.46
CA VAL A 28 -34.59 -0.30 7.39
C VAL A 28 -33.85 -1.02 6.27
N LEU A 29 -34.60 -1.45 5.25
CA LEU A 29 -34.05 -1.95 3.97
C LEU A 29 -34.62 -1.18 2.78
N PRO A 30 -33.83 -0.98 1.71
CA PRO A 30 -34.33 -0.51 0.43
C PRO A 30 -35.46 -1.41 -0.09
N ALA A 31 -36.49 -0.82 -0.70
CA ALA A 31 -37.68 -1.55 -1.15
C ALA A 31 -37.34 -2.72 -2.09
N ALA A 32 -36.39 -2.53 -3.00
CA ALA A 32 -35.94 -3.55 -3.94
C ALA A 32 -35.33 -4.78 -3.24
N LEU A 33 -34.53 -4.57 -2.19
CA LEU A 33 -33.91 -5.66 -1.43
C LEU A 33 -34.92 -6.32 -0.50
N ARG A 34 -35.85 -5.54 0.09
CA ARG A 34 -36.90 -6.06 0.97
C ARG A 34 -37.75 -7.15 0.30
N ALA A 35 -38.06 -6.99 -0.99
CA ALA A 35 -38.81 -7.99 -1.76
C ALA A 35 -38.04 -9.32 -1.96
N ARG A 36 -36.71 -9.30 -1.81
CA ARG A 36 -35.81 -10.46 -1.91
C ARG A 36 -35.12 -10.77 -0.58
N THR A 37 -35.78 -10.39 0.53
CA THR A 37 -35.30 -10.66 1.89
C THR A 37 -36.17 -11.72 2.54
N THR A 38 -35.53 -12.73 3.13
CA THR A 38 -36.20 -13.74 3.96
C THR A 38 -35.79 -13.50 5.42
N LEU A 39 -36.77 -13.30 6.29
CA LEU A 39 -36.56 -13.14 7.73
C LEU A 39 -36.89 -14.45 8.43
N VAL A 40 -35.98 -14.94 9.26
CA VAL A 40 -36.14 -16.12 10.11
C VAL A 40 -35.88 -15.68 11.56
N ASP A 41 -36.94 -15.39 12.27
CA ASP A 41 -36.91 -15.11 13.70
C ASP A 41 -37.04 -16.43 14.47
N THR A 42 -36.23 -16.60 15.52
CA THR A 42 -36.25 -17.79 16.39
C THR A 42 -36.15 -17.37 17.85
N ASP A 43 -36.57 -18.23 18.78
CA ASP A 43 -36.36 -17.97 20.20
C ASP A 43 -34.89 -18.24 20.59
N CYS A 44 -34.39 -17.49 21.57
CA CYS A 44 -33.02 -17.63 22.05
C CYS A 44 -32.76 -19.04 22.58
N GLY A 45 -31.72 -19.69 22.07
CA GLY A 45 -31.36 -21.07 22.43
C GLY A 45 -32.06 -22.14 21.60
N GLU A 46 -32.94 -21.77 20.67
CA GLU A 46 -33.53 -22.69 19.70
C GLU A 46 -32.84 -22.58 18.34
N ALA A 47 -32.63 -23.72 17.68
CA ALA A 47 -32.04 -23.74 16.35
C ALA A 47 -33.09 -23.27 15.31
N PRO A 48 -32.78 -22.24 14.50
CA PRO A 48 -33.73 -21.65 13.57
C PRO A 48 -34.22 -22.67 12.54
N LEU A 49 -35.51 -22.63 12.24
CA LEU A 49 -36.12 -23.40 11.16
C LEU A 49 -35.92 -22.64 9.85
N LEU A 50 -34.93 -23.07 9.06
CA LEU A 50 -34.65 -22.44 7.77
C LEU A 50 -35.65 -22.90 6.71
N PRO A 51 -36.11 -22.00 5.82
CA PRO A 51 -37.01 -22.35 4.74
C PRO A 51 -36.30 -23.15 3.65
N GLU A 52 -37.05 -23.96 2.91
CA GLU A 52 -36.53 -24.69 1.74
C GLU A 52 -36.22 -23.76 0.55
N ALA A 53 -36.87 -22.59 0.48
CA ALA A 53 -36.65 -21.58 -0.54
C ALA A 53 -36.67 -20.17 0.05
N CYS A 54 -35.80 -19.29 -0.44
CA CYS A 54 -35.76 -17.89 -0.04
C CYS A 54 -36.63 -17.00 -0.95
N ALA A 55 -37.18 -15.94 -0.38
CA ALA A 55 -38.02 -14.98 -1.08
C ALA A 55 -37.31 -14.37 -2.31
N GLY A 56 -37.97 -14.46 -3.46
CA GLY A 56 -37.48 -13.85 -4.70
C GLY A 56 -36.28 -14.54 -5.35
N LEU A 57 -35.98 -15.80 -4.96
CA LEU A 57 -34.97 -16.65 -5.59
C LEU A 57 -35.63 -17.80 -6.36
N ALA A 58 -35.06 -18.17 -7.51
CA ALA A 58 -35.46 -19.36 -8.24
C ALA A 58 -35.06 -20.64 -7.48
N PRO A 59 -35.73 -21.79 -7.70
CA PRO A 59 -35.31 -23.07 -7.11
C PRO A 59 -33.85 -23.38 -7.44
N GLY A 60 -33.02 -23.62 -6.42
CA GLY A 60 -31.59 -23.87 -6.55
C GLY A 60 -30.70 -22.62 -6.67
N GLU A 61 -31.28 -21.40 -6.70
CA GLU A 61 -30.51 -20.15 -6.65
C GLU A 61 -30.05 -19.87 -5.21
N ARG A 62 -28.73 -19.70 -5.04
CA ARG A 62 -28.09 -19.41 -3.74
C ARG A 62 -28.38 -17.95 -3.31
N PRO A 63 -28.72 -17.68 -2.03
CA PRO A 63 -28.79 -16.31 -1.52
C PRO A 63 -27.44 -15.59 -1.65
N ASP A 64 -27.45 -14.30 -1.94
CA ASP A 64 -26.22 -13.49 -2.01
C ASP A 64 -25.60 -13.36 -0.62
N LEU A 65 -26.41 -13.02 0.39
CA LEU A 65 -25.95 -12.80 1.76
C LEU A 65 -26.88 -13.44 2.79
N ALA A 66 -26.30 -14.12 3.77
CA ALA A 66 -26.93 -14.43 5.04
C ALA A 66 -26.37 -13.53 6.15
N LEU A 67 -27.25 -12.91 6.95
CA LEU A 67 -26.93 -12.16 8.15
C LEU A 67 -27.41 -12.96 9.36
N VAL A 68 -26.49 -13.45 10.18
CA VAL A 68 -26.82 -14.38 11.27
C VAL A 68 -26.41 -13.80 12.62
N CYS A 69 -27.33 -13.83 13.57
CA CYS A 69 -27.08 -13.48 14.98
C CYS A 69 -27.87 -14.44 15.87
N VAL A 70 -27.22 -15.50 16.33
CA VAL A 70 -27.83 -16.52 17.19
C VAL A 70 -26.91 -16.81 18.38
N SER A 71 -27.47 -17.35 19.46
CA SER A 71 -26.70 -17.77 20.62
C SER A 71 -25.58 -18.77 20.25
N PRO A 72 -24.39 -18.70 20.89
CA PRO A 72 -23.28 -19.61 20.58
C PRO A 72 -23.63 -21.10 20.70
N ALA A 73 -24.59 -21.46 21.56
CA ALA A 73 -25.02 -22.83 21.79
C ALA A 73 -25.69 -23.48 20.56
N VAL A 74 -26.39 -22.70 19.73
CA VAL A 74 -27.11 -23.20 18.54
C VAL A 74 -26.42 -22.86 17.22
N LEU A 75 -25.32 -22.12 17.26
CA LEU A 75 -24.57 -21.73 16.06
C LEU A 75 -24.12 -22.93 15.20
N PRO A 76 -23.58 -24.04 15.76
CA PRO A 76 -23.18 -25.19 14.95
C PRO A 76 -24.34 -25.82 14.18
N GLU A 77 -25.48 -26.00 14.83
CA GLU A 77 -26.69 -26.53 14.20
C GLU A 77 -27.27 -25.55 13.18
N THR A 78 -27.18 -24.25 13.45
CA THR A 78 -27.59 -23.19 12.51
C THR A 78 -26.76 -23.22 11.23
N LEU A 79 -25.43 -23.32 11.34
CA LEU A 79 -24.53 -23.46 10.20
C LEU A 79 -24.81 -24.76 9.42
N ARG A 80 -25.02 -25.88 10.12
CA ARG A 80 -25.38 -27.15 9.49
C ARG A 80 -26.64 -27.02 8.63
N ARG A 81 -27.69 -26.36 9.14
CA ARG A 81 -28.92 -26.11 8.38
C ARG A 81 -28.70 -25.12 7.24
N LEU A 82 -27.92 -24.06 7.45
CA LEU A 82 -27.59 -23.07 6.41
C LEU A 82 -26.85 -23.70 5.23
N GLY A 83 -26.16 -24.82 5.44
CA GLY A 83 -25.47 -25.55 4.37
C GLY A 83 -26.37 -25.98 3.21
N ALA A 84 -27.67 -26.24 3.46
CA ALA A 84 -28.63 -26.58 2.41
C ALA A 84 -28.93 -25.40 1.47
N LEU A 85 -28.92 -24.17 2.00
CA LEU A 85 -29.12 -22.95 1.22
C LEU A 85 -27.81 -22.42 0.62
N ALA A 86 -26.68 -22.74 1.28
CA ALA A 86 -25.32 -22.36 0.91
C ALA A 86 -25.25 -20.90 0.41
N PRO A 87 -25.45 -19.87 1.24
CA PRO A 87 -25.35 -18.49 0.77
C PRO A 87 -23.95 -18.22 0.17
N ARG A 88 -23.84 -17.22 -0.72
CA ARG A 88 -22.55 -16.82 -1.31
C ARG A 88 -21.66 -16.09 -0.28
N ALA A 89 -22.29 -15.30 0.60
CA ALA A 89 -21.63 -14.64 1.71
C ALA A 89 -22.42 -14.79 3.01
N LEU A 90 -21.72 -14.71 4.14
CA LEU A 90 -22.26 -14.82 5.49
C LEU A 90 -21.63 -13.75 6.39
N ILE A 91 -22.46 -12.99 7.11
CA ILE A 91 -22.00 -12.11 8.21
C ILE A 91 -22.48 -12.72 9.52
N LEU A 92 -21.53 -13.11 10.37
CA LEU A 92 -21.78 -13.63 11.71
C LEU A 92 -21.60 -12.52 12.76
N LEU A 93 -22.72 -11.97 13.21
CA LEU A 93 -22.77 -10.90 14.22
C LEU A 93 -22.50 -11.44 15.63
N PRO A 94 -21.89 -10.65 16.54
CA PRO A 94 -21.70 -11.07 17.92
C PRO A 94 -23.02 -11.20 18.65
N HIS A 95 -23.15 -12.24 19.47
CA HIS A 95 -24.25 -12.39 20.40
C HIS A 95 -23.90 -11.76 21.76
N GLU A 96 -24.91 -11.45 22.58
CA GLU A 96 -24.69 -10.90 23.93
C GLU A 96 -24.22 -11.95 24.94
N LEU A 97 -24.56 -13.21 24.68
CA LEU A 97 -24.04 -14.35 25.42
C LEU A 97 -22.59 -14.62 25.00
N PRO A 98 -21.67 -14.80 25.95
CA PRO A 98 -20.27 -15.09 25.64
C PRO A 98 -20.15 -16.45 24.96
N ASP A 99 -19.28 -16.53 23.95
CA ASP A 99 -18.90 -17.80 23.34
C ASP A 99 -17.97 -18.57 24.30
N PRO A 100 -18.36 -19.78 24.77
CA PRO A 100 -17.52 -20.58 25.64
C PRO A 100 -16.29 -21.17 24.93
N TYR A 101 -16.28 -21.26 23.59
CA TYR A 101 -15.20 -21.87 22.81
C TYR A 101 -14.81 -21.06 21.55
N PRO A 102 -14.33 -19.80 21.67
CA PRO A 102 -14.11 -18.90 20.53
C PRO A 102 -13.22 -19.47 19.41
N ARG A 103 -12.11 -20.13 19.77
CA ARG A 103 -11.21 -20.76 18.79
C ARG A 103 -11.86 -21.92 18.05
N GLY A 104 -12.69 -22.71 18.75
CA GLY A 104 -13.44 -23.80 18.15
C GLY A 104 -14.50 -23.28 17.18
N THR A 105 -15.21 -22.22 17.56
CA THR A 105 -16.16 -21.52 16.70
C THR A 105 -15.50 -20.96 15.45
N GLN A 106 -14.34 -20.32 15.58
CA GLN A 106 -13.58 -19.80 14.43
C GLN A 106 -13.19 -20.92 13.45
N ALA A 107 -12.67 -22.05 13.96
CA ALA A 107 -12.31 -23.20 13.14
C ALA A 107 -13.52 -23.85 12.46
N LEU A 108 -14.66 -23.96 13.15
CA LEU A 108 -15.93 -24.41 12.60
C LEU A 108 -16.42 -23.50 11.46
N CYS A 109 -16.35 -22.18 11.67
CA CYS A 109 -16.74 -21.21 10.66
C CYS A 109 -15.88 -21.33 9.40
N ARG A 110 -14.56 -21.50 9.57
CA ARG A 110 -13.63 -21.70 8.45
C ARG A 110 -13.93 -22.96 7.65
N SER A 111 -14.03 -24.11 8.31
CA SER A 111 -14.30 -25.38 7.63
C SER A 111 -15.67 -25.40 6.95
N TRP A 112 -16.68 -24.80 7.58
CA TRP A 112 -18.01 -24.65 6.97
C TRP A 112 -17.97 -23.76 5.73
N ALA A 113 -17.29 -22.61 5.80
CA ALA A 113 -17.18 -21.67 4.70
C ALA A 113 -16.45 -22.28 3.49
N GLU A 114 -15.35 -22.99 3.73
CA GLU A 114 -14.60 -23.72 2.70
C GLU A 114 -15.48 -24.77 2.01
N ALA A 115 -16.19 -25.61 2.79
CA ALA A 115 -17.04 -26.68 2.26
C ALA A 115 -18.21 -26.16 1.38
N HIS A 116 -18.67 -24.93 1.60
CA HIS A 116 -19.79 -24.34 0.88
C HIS A 116 -19.38 -23.20 -0.07
N GLN A 117 -18.08 -22.94 -0.25
CA GLN A 117 -17.54 -21.81 -1.01
C GLN A 117 -18.26 -20.49 -0.64
N CYS A 118 -18.30 -20.19 0.65
CA CYS A 118 -18.98 -19.03 1.21
C CYS A 118 -17.97 -18.03 1.78
N GLU A 119 -18.08 -16.76 1.39
CA GLU A 119 -17.31 -15.67 1.99
C GLU A 119 -17.88 -15.33 3.38
N LEU A 120 -17.11 -15.53 4.45
CA LEU A 120 -17.59 -15.36 5.83
C LEU A 120 -16.89 -14.20 6.55
N LEU A 121 -17.65 -13.17 6.95
CA LEU A 121 -17.20 -12.09 7.82
C LEU A 121 -17.56 -12.38 9.28
N GLY A 122 -16.56 -12.38 10.15
CA GLY A 122 -16.68 -12.79 11.56
C GLY A 122 -15.98 -14.13 11.84
N PRO A 123 -16.40 -14.88 12.88
CA PRO A 123 -17.48 -14.59 13.81
C PRO A 123 -17.24 -13.32 14.64
N ARG A 124 -18.27 -12.88 15.36
CA ARG A 124 -18.24 -11.69 16.23
C ARG A 124 -17.91 -10.38 15.50
N SER A 125 -18.20 -10.31 14.20
CA SER A 125 -18.11 -9.06 13.44
C SER A 125 -19.23 -8.11 13.86
N PHE A 126 -18.93 -6.86 14.22
CA PHE A 126 -19.98 -5.86 14.47
C PHE A 126 -20.88 -5.60 13.24
N GLY A 127 -20.48 -6.11 12.07
CA GLY A 127 -21.19 -6.09 10.80
C GLY A 127 -20.66 -5.01 9.86
N ALA A 128 -21.46 -4.71 8.84
CA ALA A 128 -21.10 -3.76 7.79
C ALA A 128 -22.23 -2.77 7.47
N GLN A 129 -21.88 -1.56 7.04
CA GLN A 129 -22.82 -0.57 6.52
C GLN A 129 -22.37 -0.08 5.13
N ARG A 130 -23.35 0.15 4.26
CA ARG A 130 -23.17 0.84 2.96
C ARG A 130 -24.19 2.00 2.90
N PRO A 131 -23.85 3.16 3.50
CA PRO A 131 -24.75 4.31 3.61
C PRO A 131 -25.43 4.76 2.32
N HIS A 132 -24.68 4.86 1.22
CA HIS A 132 -25.22 5.26 -0.08
C HIS A 132 -26.25 4.28 -0.66
N ALA A 133 -26.23 3.02 -0.21
CA ALA A 133 -27.18 2.00 -0.61
C ALA A 133 -28.34 1.84 0.40
N GLY A 134 -28.35 2.62 1.49
CA GLY A 134 -29.34 2.48 2.56
C GLY A 134 -29.21 1.17 3.35
N LEU A 135 -28.03 0.53 3.35
CA LEU A 135 -27.83 -0.79 3.96
C LEU A 135 -27.14 -0.67 5.32
N ASN A 136 -27.83 -1.11 6.37
CA ASN A 136 -27.28 -1.32 7.70
C ASN A 136 -27.30 -2.80 8.06
N LEU A 137 -26.20 -3.52 7.80
CA LEU A 137 -25.98 -4.93 8.12
C LEU A 137 -25.14 -5.06 9.40
N SER A 138 -25.20 -4.07 10.29
CA SER A 138 -24.44 -4.01 11.54
C SER A 138 -25.36 -3.93 12.74
N GLN A 139 -24.78 -4.06 13.94
CA GLN A 139 -25.50 -3.86 15.20
C GLN A 139 -25.57 -2.38 15.63
N HIS A 140 -25.04 -1.45 14.82
CA HIS A 140 -25.18 -0.03 15.09
C HIS A 140 -26.63 0.41 14.84
N PRO A 141 -27.28 1.13 15.76
CA PRO A 141 -28.71 1.44 15.67
C PRO A 141 -29.05 2.37 14.49
N THR A 142 -28.15 3.28 14.14
CA THR A 142 -28.35 4.24 13.05
C THR A 142 -27.48 3.91 11.84
N LEU A 143 -28.00 4.19 10.64
CA LEU A 143 -27.22 4.20 9.41
C LEU A 143 -26.37 5.48 9.38
N ALA A 144 -25.06 5.35 9.18
CA ALA A 144 -24.19 6.49 9.08
C ALA A 144 -24.51 7.35 7.84
N ARG A 145 -24.07 8.61 7.85
CA ARG A 145 -24.20 9.50 6.68
C ARG A 145 -23.45 8.96 5.48
N ALA A 146 -23.99 9.16 4.29
CA ALA A 146 -23.31 8.82 3.06
C ALA A 146 -22.13 9.77 2.81
N GLY A 147 -20.96 9.20 2.51
CA GLY A 147 -19.76 9.94 2.13
C GLY A 147 -18.79 9.06 1.36
N ARG A 148 -17.51 9.42 1.40
CA ARG A 148 -16.46 8.81 0.55
C ARG A 148 -15.33 8.15 1.34
N VAL A 149 -15.44 8.11 2.66
CA VAL A 149 -14.44 7.51 3.56
C VAL A 149 -14.87 6.08 3.88
N ALA A 150 -13.98 5.11 3.69
CA ALA A 150 -14.20 3.76 4.21
C ALA A 150 -13.58 3.63 5.61
N LEU A 151 -14.29 2.98 6.53
CA LEU A 151 -13.83 2.67 7.87
C LEU A 151 -13.78 1.15 8.05
N VAL A 152 -12.60 0.63 8.38
CA VAL A 152 -12.37 -0.78 8.72
C VAL A 152 -11.82 -0.85 10.13
N ALA A 153 -12.45 -1.63 11.01
CA ALA A 153 -12.00 -1.75 12.40
C ALA A 153 -12.11 -3.18 12.92
N GLN A 154 -11.05 -3.64 13.60
CA GLN A 154 -11.08 -4.91 14.35
C GLN A 154 -11.87 -4.77 15.67
N SER A 155 -11.96 -3.57 16.24
CA SER A 155 -12.70 -3.32 17.49
C SER A 155 -14.08 -2.72 17.26
N ARG A 156 -15.10 -3.33 17.89
CA ARG A 156 -16.48 -2.84 17.85
C ARG A 156 -16.64 -1.47 18.53
N SER A 157 -15.96 -1.26 19.66
CA SER A 157 -16.14 -0.04 20.47
C SER A 157 -15.51 1.15 19.77
N ILE A 158 -14.37 0.94 19.11
CA ILE A 158 -13.73 1.96 18.29
C ILE A 158 -14.58 2.28 17.07
N MET A 159 -15.10 1.28 16.36
CA MET A 159 -16.04 1.51 15.25
C MET A 159 -17.22 2.39 15.69
N ALA A 160 -17.91 2.00 16.77
CA ALA A 160 -19.05 2.75 17.30
C ALA A 160 -18.67 4.18 17.70
N ALA A 161 -17.53 4.38 18.37
CA ALA A 161 -17.07 5.72 18.76
C ALA A 161 -16.72 6.61 17.56
N VAL A 162 -16.10 6.06 16.51
CA VAL A 162 -15.79 6.82 15.29
C VAL A 162 -17.07 7.18 14.54
N MET A 163 -18.04 6.26 14.48
CA MET A 163 -19.33 6.51 13.82
C MET A 163 -20.15 7.57 14.55
N ASP A 164 -20.23 7.50 15.88
CA ASP A 164 -20.91 8.51 16.72
C ASP A 164 -20.28 9.90 16.55
N TRP A 165 -18.95 9.97 16.60
CA TRP A 165 -18.22 11.22 16.38
C TRP A 165 -18.44 11.81 14.98
N ALA A 166 -18.42 10.97 13.95
CA ALA A 166 -18.57 11.41 12.56
C ALA A 166 -19.91 12.11 12.31
N GLU A 167 -20.95 11.76 13.07
CA GLU A 167 -22.26 12.41 13.02
C GLU A 167 -22.19 13.88 13.47
N ASP A 168 -21.46 14.19 14.56
CA ASP A 168 -21.29 15.57 15.06
C ASP A 168 -20.54 16.46 14.07
N VAL A 169 -19.46 15.92 13.47
CA VAL A 169 -18.59 16.67 12.55
C VAL A 169 -18.99 16.58 11.07
N HIS A 170 -20.10 15.90 10.77
CA HIS A 170 -20.68 15.80 9.42
C HIS A 170 -19.80 15.05 8.40
N ILE A 171 -19.06 14.05 8.88
CA ILE A 171 -18.29 13.15 8.02
C ILE A 171 -19.13 11.93 7.67
N GLY A 172 -19.25 11.65 6.37
CA GLY A 172 -19.97 10.48 5.87
C GLY A 172 -19.04 9.34 5.45
N PHE A 173 -19.56 8.12 5.49
CA PHE A 173 -18.84 6.90 5.09
C PHE A 173 -19.36 6.34 3.76
N SER A 174 -18.44 5.79 2.96
CA SER A 174 -18.79 4.95 1.81
C SER A 174 -19.13 3.53 2.27
N THR A 175 -18.31 3.01 3.19
CA THR A 175 -18.41 1.69 3.82
C THR A 175 -17.91 1.79 5.26
N ALA A 176 -18.61 1.18 6.20
CA ALA A 176 -18.09 0.93 7.54
C ALA A 176 -18.16 -0.58 7.80
N VAL A 177 -17.05 -1.25 8.09
CA VAL A 177 -17.01 -2.72 8.26
C VAL A 177 -16.13 -3.12 9.45
N SER A 178 -16.66 -4.00 10.28
CA SER A 178 -15.90 -4.62 11.35
C SER A 178 -15.53 -6.05 10.99
N LEU A 179 -14.27 -6.42 11.20
CA LEU A 179 -13.76 -7.73 10.77
C LEU A 179 -14.14 -8.88 11.71
N GLY A 180 -14.29 -8.59 13.01
CA GLY A 180 -14.49 -9.62 14.03
C GLY A 180 -13.24 -10.50 14.17
N ASP A 181 -13.43 -11.81 14.23
CA ASP A 181 -12.35 -12.79 14.43
C ASP A 181 -11.65 -13.24 13.15
N GLU A 182 -12.01 -12.69 11.99
CA GLU A 182 -11.33 -12.96 10.71
C GLU A 182 -11.17 -14.46 10.41
N ALA A 183 -12.23 -15.26 10.56
CA ALA A 183 -12.17 -16.70 10.31
C ALA A 183 -11.84 -17.03 8.83
N VAL A 184 -12.37 -16.22 7.91
CA VAL A 184 -12.27 -16.40 6.45
C VAL A 184 -11.97 -15.07 5.77
N VAL A 185 -12.91 -14.12 5.81
CA VAL A 185 -12.70 -12.78 5.26
C VAL A 185 -11.93 -11.95 6.28
N GLY A 186 -10.71 -11.60 5.93
CA GLY A 186 -9.83 -10.75 6.73
C GLY A 186 -9.67 -9.35 6.15
N LEU A 187 -8.76 -8.60 6.77
CA LEU A 187 -8.41 -7.24 6.35
C LEU A 187 -7.97 -7.15 4.89
N SER A 188 -7.17 -8.10 4.41
CA SER A 188 -6.59 -8.09 3.06
C SER A 188 -7.66 -8.09 1.97
N GLN A 189 -8.66 -8.98 2.06
CA GLN A 189 -9.74 -9.06 1.08
C GLN A 189 -10.66 -7.82 1.13
N VAL A 190 -10.89 -7.26 2.32
CA VAL A 190 -11.66 -6.02 2.47
C VAL A 190 -10.92 -4.83 1.85
N LEU A 191 -9.59 -4.74 2.04
CA LEU A 191 -8.78 -3.72 1.39
C LEU A 191 -8.83 -3.82 -0.14
N ASP A 192 -8.83 -5.03 -0.69
CA ASP A 192 -8.94 -5.25 -2.13
C ASP A 192 -10.28 -4.78 -2.70
N PHE A 193 -11.37 -5.10 -2.00
CA PHE A 193 -12.69 -4.57 -2.32
C PHE A 193 -12.69 -3.04 -2.29
N LEU A 194 -12.15 -2.45 -1.22
CA LEU A 194 -12.11 -1.01 -1.05
C LEU A 194 -11.16 -0.32 -2.03
N ALA A 195 -10.11 -0.97 -2.51
CA ALA A 195 -9.21 -0.43 -3.53
C ALA A 195 -9.94 -0.25 -4.88
N SER A 196 -10.79 -1.21 -5.24
CA SER A 196 -11.57 -1.20 -6.49
C SER A 196 -12.89 -0.43 -6.40
N ASP A 197 -13.43 -0.18 -5.20
CA ASP A 197 -14.72 0.49 -5.00
C ASP A 197 -14.72 1.98 -5.44
N PRO A 198 -15.42 2.38 -6.51
CA PRO A 198 -15.38 3.76 -7.01
C PRO A 198 -16.03 4.78 -6.05
N ARG A 199 -16.78 4.32 -5.03
CA ARG A 199 -17.41 5.20 -4.03
C ARG A 199 -16.50 5.54 -2.86
N THR A 200 -15.36 4.86 -2.74
CA THR A 200 -14.40 5.06 -1.68
C THR A 200 -13.20 5.85 -2.21
N ASP A 201 -12.93 7.01 -1.61
CA ASP A 201 -11.82 7.90 -1.96
C ASP A 201 -10.65 7.77 -0.96
N SER A 202 -10.94 7.45 0.30
CA SER A 202 -9.95 7.25 1.37
C SER A 202 -10.37 6.12 2.31
N ILE A 203 -9.38 5.49 2.96
CA ILE A 203 -9.59 4.33 3.83
C ILE A 203 -8.99 4.63 5.20
N VAL A 204 -9.75 4.33 6.25
CA VAL A 204 -9.34 4.42 7.65
C VAL A 204 -9.33 3.02 8.24
N LEU A 205 -8.19 2.62 8.80
CA LEU A 205 -7.97 1.33 9.42
C LEU A 205 -7.71 1.51 10.91
N TYR A 206 -8.45 0.77 11.73
CA TYR A 206 -8.11 0.51 13.12
C TYR A 206 -7.67 -0.95 13.28
N LEU A 207 -6.42 -1.14 13.70
CA LEU A 207 -5.77 -2.44 13.79
C LEU A 207 -5.31 -2.71 15.22
N GLU A 208 -5.51 -3.94 15.68
CA GLU A 208 -4.95 -4.55 16.88
C GLU A 208 -3.89 -5.59 16.49
N ASP A 209 -4.17 -6.37 15.45
CA ASP A 209 -3.25 -7.35 14.85
C ASP A 209 -3.24 -7.22 13.32
N VAL A 210 -2.14 -7.61 12.68
CA VAL A 210 -1.95 -7.48 11.23
C VAL A 210 -2.22 -8.78 10.47
N GLY A 211 -2.34 -9.91 11.16
CA GLY A 211 -2.42 -11.23 10.55
C GLY A 211 -1.17 -11.57 9.72
N PRO A 212 -1.32 -12.35 8.62
CA PRO A 212 -0.23 -12.66 7.71
C PRO A 212 0.36 -11.39 7.05
N ALA A 213 1.58 -11.03 7.44
CA ALA A 213 2.15 -9.73 7.08
C ALA A 213 2.30 -9.51 5.56
N ARG A 214 2.56 -10.57 4.79
CA ARG A 214 2.67 -10.50 3.33
C ARG A 214 1.35 -10.11 2.68
N GLU A 215 0.27 -10.81 3.04
CA GLU A 215 -1.05 -10.53 2.49
C GLU A 215 -1.50 -9.12 2.88
N PHE A 216 -1.26 -8.75 4.13
CA PHE A 216 -1.49 -7.41 4.64
C PHE A 216 -0.71 -6.36 3.84
N MET A 217 0.61 -6.52 3.68
CA MET A 217 1.46 -5.59 2.94
C MET A 217 1.03 -5.49 1.47
N SER A 218 0.71 -6.62 0.85
CA SER A 218 0.27 -6.69 -0.53
C SER A 218 -1.06 -5.96 -0.74
N ALA A 219 -2.08 -6.23 0.09
CA ALA A 219 -3.37 -5.56 0.05
C ALA A 219 -3.25 -4.05 0.38
N LEU A 220 -2.46 -3.71 1.39
CA LEU A 220 -2.26 -2.33 1.80
C LEU A 220 -1.54 -1.52 0.73
N ARG A 221 -0.50 -2.07 0.08
CA ARG A 221 0.20 -1.45 -1.06
C ARG A 221 -0.76 -1.22 -2.22
N ALA A 222 -1.55 -2.23 -2.58
CA ALA A 222 -2.55 -2.14 -3.63
C ALA A 222 -3.56 -1.00 -3.35
N ALA A 223 -4.13 -0.96 -2.15
CA ALA A 223 -5.07 0.09 -1.75
C ALA A 223 -4.40 1.48 -1.69
N ALA A 224 -3.21 1.58 -1.06
CA ALA A 224 -2.49 2.83 -0.88
C ALA A 224 -1.98 3.44 -2.19
N SER A 225 -1.74 2.63 -3.22
CA SER A 225 -1.32 3.10 -4.56
C SER A 225 -2.40 3.93 -5.25
N VAL A 226 -3.68 3.67 -4.94
CA VAL A 226 -4.83 4.34 -5.57
C VAL A 226 -5.54 5.31 -4.64
N LYS A 227 -5.55 5.04 -3.33
CA LYS A 227 -6.33 5.77 -2.32
C LYS A 227 -5.50 6.02 -1.06
N PRO A 228 -5.61 7.19 -0.40
CA PRO A 228 -4.96 7.38 0.89
C PRO A 228 -5.49 6.40 1.94
N VAL A 229 -4.58 5.74 2.65
CA VAL A 229 -4.91 4.82 3.74
C VAL A 229 -4.32 5.35 5.05
N ILE A 230 -5.18 5.57 6.04
CA ILE A 230 -4.81 6.00 7.40
C ILE A 230 -4.88 4.79 8.31
N VAL A 231 -3.88 4.59 9.15
CA VAL A 231 -3.80 3.45 10.07
C VAL A 231 -3.63 3.94 11.51
N LEU A 232 -4.53 3.51 12.39
CA LEU A 232 -4.42 3.62 13.83
C LEU A 232 -4.18 2.23 14.41
N LYS A 233 -2.97 1.97 14.91
CA LYS A 233 -2.58 0.70 15.55
C LYS A 233 -2.68 0.80 17.07
N ALA A 234 -3.45 -0.10 17.68
CA ALA A 234 -3.52 -0.30 19.13
C ALA A 234 -2.53 -1.39 19.59
N GLY A 235 -2.31 -1.50 20.90
CA GLY A 235 -1.39 -2.50 21.48
C GLY A 235 0.06 -2.24 21.05
N ARG A 236 0.59 -1.07 21.43
CA ARG A 236 2.01 -0.76 21.26
C ARG A 236 2.79 -1.75 22.11
N ALA A 237 3.72 -2.50 21.53
CA ALA A 237 4.61 -3.33 22.33
C ALA A 237 5.45 -2.42 23.23
N ASP A 238 5.70 -2.84 24.48
CA ASP A 238 6.71 -2.21 25.36
C ASP A 238 8.13 -2.36 24.78
N ASP A 239 8.29 -3.17 23.73
CA ASP A 239 9.47 -3.25 22.89
C ASP A 239 9.42 -2.18 21.78
N ASP A 240 10.21 -1.11 21.94
CA ASP A 240 10.44 -0.05 20.96
C ASP A 240 10.82 -0.59 19.56
N GLY A 241 11.34 -1.83 19.48
CA GLY A 241 11.70 -2.51 18.24
C GLY A 241 10.50 -2.81 17.34
N ALA A 242 9.51 -3.55 17.82
CA ALA A 242 8.38 -4.02 17.01
C ALA A 242 7.52 -2.86 16.47
N ASP A 243 7.33 -1.79 17.27
CA ASP A 243 6.56 -0.63 16.82
C ASP A 243 7.26 0.14 15.69
N ALA A 244 8.60 0.19 15.72
CA ALA A 244 9.40 0.81 14.68
C ALA A 244 9.44 -0.02 13.38
N VAL A 245 9.39 -1.36 13.47
CA VAL A 245 9.23 -2.25 12.30
C VAL A 245 7.88 -1.99 11.63
N PHE A 246 6.80 -1.88 12.42
CA PHE A 246 5.49 -1.56 11.88
C PHE A 246 5.46 -0.17 11.20
N ASP A 247 6.16 0.82 11.77
CA ASP A 247 6.35 2.13 11.13
C ASP A 247 7.11 2.00 9.79
N ALA A 248 8.10 1.12 9.68
CA ALA A 248 8.77 0.84 8.40
C ALA A 248 7.83 0.18 7.38
N ALA A 249 7.05 -0.80 7.82
CA ALA A 249 6.06 -1.49 6.99
C ALA A 249 5.05 -0.51 6.37
N LEU A 250 4.41 0.33 7.19
CA LEU A 250 3.43 1.31 6.70
C LEU A 250 4.07 2.34 5.74
N ARG A 251 5.29 2.79 6.05
CA ARG A 251 6.04 3.70 5.15
C ARG A 251 6.29 3.07 3.79
N ARG A 252 6.73 1.80 3.75
CA ARG A 252 6.92 1.06 2.49
C ARG A 252 5.61 0.75 1.79
N ALA A 253 4.52 0.58 2.54
CA ALA A 253 3.21 0.33 1.97
C ALA A 253 2.55 1.58 1.36
N GLY A 254 3.03 2.79 1.67
CA GLY A 254 2.42 4.03 1.21
C GLY A 254 1.27 4.53 2.09
N ALA A 255 1.05 3.91 3.25
CA ALA A 255 0.00 4.26 4.20
C ALA A 255 0.52 5.23 5.28
N VAL A 256 -0.39 5.98 5.92
CA VAL A 256 -0.03 6.96 6.97
C VAL A 256 -0.48 6.46 8.32
N ARG A 257 0.46 6.36 9.26
CA ARG A 257 0.15 6.03 10.66
C ARG A 257 -0.27 7.26 11.44
N VAL A 258 -1.36 7.14 12.19
CA VAL A 258 -1.73 8.06 13.27
C VAL A 258 -1.54 7.35 14.61
N ARG A 259 -1.10 8.09 15.64
CA ARG A 259 -0.77 7.54 16.96
C ARG A 259 -1.92 7.68 17.94
N TYR A 260 -2.74 8.71 17.79
CA TYR A 260 -3.81 9.03 18.71
C TYR A 260 -5.15 9.13 17.99
N PHE A 261 -6.22 8.83 18.73
CA PHE A 261 -7.58 8.91 18.22
C PHE A 261 -7.93 10.30 17.66
N VAL A 262 -7.47 11.37 18.32
CA VAL A 262 -7.67 12.75 17.84
C VAL A 262 -6.99 13.01 16.48
N GLN A 263 -5.85 12.38 16.21
CA GLN A 263 -5.14 12.54 14.94
C GLN A 263 -5.86 11.83 13.79
N LEU A 264 -6.61 10.76 14.08
CA LEU A 264 -7.45 10.10 13.08
C LEU A 264 -8.43 11.11 12.47
N PHE A 265 -9.04 11.94 13.31
CA PHE A 265 -9.97 12.98 12.89
C PHE A 265 -9.30 14.05 12.02
N SER A 266 -8.10 14.47 12.41
CA SER A 266 -7.28 15.39 11.61
C SER A 266 -6.96 14.80 10.25
N ALA A 267 -6.58 13.53 10.20
CA ALA A 267 -6.19 12.82 8.99
C ALA A 267 -7.36 12.63 8.01
N VAL A 268 -8.52 12.17 8.50
CA VAL A 268 -9.73 11.97 7.69
C VAL A 268 -10.17 13.28 7.07
N LYS A 269 -10.10 14.36 7.85
CA LYS A 269 -10.43 15.70 7.40
C LYS A 269 -9.51 16.14 6.26
N VAL A 270 -8.19 16.09 6.43
CA VAL A 270 -7.27 16.62 5.40
C VAL A 270 -7.16 15.78 4.13
N LEU A 271 -7.26 14.45 4.23
CA LEU A 271 -7.08 13.56 3.08
C LEU A 271 -8.27 13.59 2.10
N GLY A 272 -9.42 14.10 2.53
CA GLY A 272 -10.55 14.38 1.64
C GLY A 272 -10.33 15.56 0.68
N TYR A 273 -9.27 16.35 0.85
CA TYR A 273 -9.05 17.55 0.05
C TYR A 273 -8.10 17.36 -1.14
N ALA A 274 -8.35 18.14 -2.19
CA ALA A 274 -7.81 17.93 -3.53
C ALA A 274 -6.32 18.28 -3.70
N ARG A 275 -5.68 18.95 -2.74
CA ARG A 275 -4.30 19.46 -2.89
C ARG A 275 -3.34 18.72 -1.97
N ARG A 276 -2.37 18.06 -2.60
CA ARG A 276 -1.30 17.34 -1.91
C ARG A 276 -0.02 18.19 -1.93
N PRO A 277 0.71 18.28 -0.80
CA PRO A 277 1.99 18.97 -0.79
C PRO A 277 3.01 18.19 -1.62
N ARG A 278 4.04 18.89 -2.11
CA ARG A 278 5.19 18.29 -2.81
C ARG A 278 6.42 18.10 -1.93
N GLY A 279 6.24 18.30 -0.63
CA GLY A 279 7.29 18.27 0.38
C GLY A 279 6.71 18.50 1.75
N ARG A 280 7.56 18.92 2.69
CA ARG A 280 7.19 19.07 4.11
C ARG A 280 7.42 20.47 4.67
N ARG A 281 7.76 21.45 3.83
CA ARG A 281 8.09 22.81 4.26
C ARG A 281 6.83 23.67 4.34
N VAL A 282 6.51 24.19 5.51
CA VAL A 282 5.33 25.05 5.73
C VAL A 282 5.71 26.50 6.00
N ALA A 283 4.95 27.42 5.41
CA ALA A 283 4.88 28.81 5.85
C ALA A 283 3.75 28.96 6.88
N LEU A 284 4.00 29.64 7.99
CA LEU A 284 3.00 29.95 8.99
C LEU A 284 2.57 31.41 8.82
N LEU A 285 1.27 31.66 8.81
CA LEU A 285 0.65 32.99 8.80
C LEU A 285 -0.24 33.13 10.03
N SER A 286 -0.08 34.20 10.80
CA SER A 286 -0.83 34.40 12.05
C SER A 286 -1.17 35.87 12.32
N ASN A 287 -2.25 36.12 13.07
CA ASN A 287 -2.59 37.44 13.62
C ASN A 287 -2.06 37.66 15.05
N GLY A 288 -1.08 36.86 15.47
CA GLY A 288 -0.42 36.96 16.77
C GLY A 288 0.73 35.98 16.92
N SER A 289 1.61 36.21 17.90
CA SER A 289 2.86 35.43 18.08
C SER A 289 2.68 34.09 18.80
N GLY A 290 1.65 33.93 19.64
CA GLY A 290 1.41 32.69 20.39
C GLY A 290 1.07 31.46 19.54
N PRO A 291 0.04 31.51 18.66
CA PRO A 291 -0.37 30.36 17.85
C PRO A 291 0.74 29.72 17.01
N PRO A 292 1.59 30.47 16.28
CA PRO A 292 2.67 29.87 15.50
C PRO A 292 3.76 29.25 16.38
N GLN A 293 4.00 29.76 17.59
CA GLN A 293 4.97 29.13 18.50
C GLN A 293 4.54 27.71 18.89
N LEU A 294 3.25 27.52 19.24
CA LEU A 294 2.70 26.19 19.54
C LEU A 294 2.83 25.22 18.36
N ALA A 295 2.65 25.71 17.14
CA ALA A 295 2.88 24.89 15.94
C ALA A 295 4.37 24.58 15.75
N LEU A 296 5.27 25.55 15.98
CA LEU A 296 6.71 25.38 15.84
C LEU A 296 7.30 24.38 16.83
N ASP A 297 6.72 24.22 18.01
CA ASP A 297 7.16 23.21 18.98
C ASP A 297 6.97 21.76 18.47
N LEU A 298 6.08 21.56 17.48
CA LEU A 298 5.83 20.28 16.81
C LEU A 298 6.53 20.17 15.44
N ILE A 299 7.01 21.28 14.90
CA ILE A 299 7.65 21.36 13.59
C ILE A 299 9.17 21.36 13.78
N GLY A 300 9.88 20.55 13.02
CA GLY A 300 11.33 20.49 13.18
C GLY A 300 12.01 19.49 12.26
N PRO A 301 13.35 19.41 12.33
CA PRO A 301 14.11 18.54 11.43
C PRO A 301 13.78 17.06 11.59
N ASP A 302 13.41 16.65 12.81
CA ASP A 302 13.02 15.29 13.20
C ASP A 302 11.51 15.00 13.08
N ALA A 303 10.72 15.99 12.69
CA ALA A 303 9.27 15.89 12.56
C ALA A 303 8.83 15.65 11.09
N ALA A 304 7.56 15.30 10.93
CA ALA A 304 6.94 15.15 9.62
C ALA A 304 6.85 16.47 8.85
N VAL A 305 6.92 17.60 9.55
CA VAL A 305 6.80 18.96 9.01
C VAL A 305 8.04 19.77 9.36
N MET A 306 8.49 20.61 8.43
CA MET A 306 9.59 21.55 8.61
C MET A 306 9.14 22.99 8.37
N ARG A 307 9.75 23.93 9.09
CA ARG A 307 9.60 25.36 8.80
C ARG A 307 10.23 25.68 7.44
N ALA A 308 9.50 26.33 6.55
CA ALA A 308 10.05 26.84 5.30
C ALA A 308 10.98 28.04 5.54
N GLU A 309 12.05 28.14 4.78
CA GLU A 309 12.88 29.35 4.74
C GLU A 309 12.42 30.21 3.56
N LEU A 310 11.76 31.33 3.84
CA LEU A 310 11.17 32.16 2.78
C LEU A 310 12.26 32.81 1.92
N ALA A 311 12.01 32.91 0.62
CA ALA A 311 12.91 33.55 -0.31
C ALA A 311 13.06 35.06 0.03
N PRO A 312 14.25 35.67 -0.19
CA PRO A 312 14.44 37.10 0.05
C PRO A 312 13.51 38.01 -0.77
N ALA A 313 12.98 37.54 -1.90
CA ALA A 313 11.97 38.26 -2.68
C ALA A 313 10.62 38.33 -1.93
N THR A 314 10.12 37.18 -1.47
CA THR A 314 8.88 37.06 -0.70
C THR A 314 8.92 37.88 0.59
N ARG A 315 10.05 37.86 1.32
CA ARG A 315 10.20 38.69 2.54
C ARG A 315 10.07 40.20 2.25
N ARG A 316 10.57 40.67 1.10
CA ARG A 316 10.46 42.07 0.68
C ARG A 316 9.03 42.44 0.30
N GLU A 317 8.31 41.56 -0.40
CA GLU A 317 6.89 41.76 -0.70
C GLU A 317 6.06 41.84 0.58
N LEU A 318 6.29 40.91 1.52
CA LEU A 318 5.61 40.90 2.83
C LEU A 318 5.89 42.18 3.62
N ALA A 319 7.14 42.64 3.67
CA ALA A 319 7.52 43.89 4.35
C ALA A 319 6.89 45.14 3.73
N ALA A 320 6.53 45.11 2.44
CA ALA A 320 5.82 46.23 1.80
C ALA A 320 4.31 46.23 2.11
N MET A 321 3.73 45.07 2.45
CA MET A 321 2.30 44.91 2.73
C MET A 321 1.95 45.02 4.22
N LEU A 322 2.91 44.71 5.10
CA LEU A 322 2.74 44.64 6.55
C LEU A 322 3.28 45.88 7.26
N GLU A 323 2.81 46.08 8.48
CA GLU A 323 3.27 47.13 9.40
C GLU A 323 4.75 46.96 9.81
N PRO A 324 5.44 48.04 10.22
CA PRO A 324 6.88 47.99 10.53
C PRO A 324 7.30 47.00 11.63
N ASP A 325 6.41 46.67 12.57
CA ASP A 325 6.64 45.74 13.68
C ASP A 325 6.20 44.30 13.38
N ALA A 326 5.66 44.04 12.19
CA ALA A 326 5.27 42.71 11.75
C ALA A 326 6.47 41.75 11.59
N ALA A 327 6.24 40.46 11.80
CA ALA A 327 7.21 39.44 11.43
C ALA A 327 7.03 39.09 9.94
N THR A 328 8.07 39.30 9.15
CA THR A 328 8.07 39.09 7.68
C THR A 328 8.91 37.88 7.23
N ASP A 329 9.57 37.20 8.18
CA ASP A 329 10.16 35.87 7.97
C ASP A 329 9.09 34.79 8.21
N ASN A 330 9.47 33.53 8.46
CA ASN A 330 8.55 32.48 8.85
C ASN A 330 8.67 32.20 10.36
N PRO A 331 7.65 32.44 11.19
CA PRO A 331 6.26 32.75 10.87
C PRO A 331 6.03 34.19 10.42
N VAL A 332 5.10 34.38 9.48
CA VAL A 332 4.58 35.69 9.09
C VAL A 332 3.51 36.08 10.10
N ILE A 333 3.73 37.18 10.83
CA ILE A 333 2.83 37.64 11.90
C ILE A 333 2.45 39.08 11.62
N THR A 334 1.14 39.34 11.58
CA THR A 334 0.59 40.70 11.55
C THR A 334 -0.13 41.00 12.86
N TYR A 335 0.00 42.23 13.34
CA TYR A 335 -0.68 42.78 14.51
C TYR A 335 -1.77 43.79 14.13
N THR A 336 -1.81 44.21 12.86
CA THR A 336 -2.92 44.99 12.30
C THR A 336 -4.12 44.08 12.05
N PRO A 337 -5.37 44.52 12.32
CA PRO A 337 -6.56 43.73 12.04
C PRO A 337 -6.62 43.25 10.58
N LEU A 338 -6.80 41.95 10.40
CA LEU A 338 -6.89 41.33 9.08
C LEU A 338 -8.22 41.68 8.40
N ASN A 339 -8.13 42.03 7.12
CA ASN A 339 -9.28 42.15 6.23
C ASN A 339 -9.15 41.16 5.04
N PRO A 340 -10.23 40.94 4.28
CA PRO A 340 -10.22 40.01 3.14
C PRO A 340 -9.10 40.26 2.13
N GLU A 341 -8.88 41.52 1.72
CA GLU A 341 -7.90 41.88 0.69
C GLU A 341 -6.47 41.59 1.14
N ARG A 342 -6.15 41.92 2.41
CA ARG A 342 -4.85 41.65 3.02
C ARG A 342 -4.63 40.15 3.18
N MET A 343 -5.63 39.40 3.64
CA MET A 343 -5.54 37.94 3.76
C MET A 343 -5.21 37.30 2.40
N GLN A 344 -5.89 37.73 1.33
CA GLN A 344 -5.61 37.22 -0.01
C GLN A 344 -4.17 37.54 -0.45
N SER A 345 -3.75 38.80 -0.30
CA SER A 345 -2.43 39.26 -0.76
C SER A 345 -1.28 38.53 -0.05
N LEU A 346 -1.42 38.33 1.27
CA LEU A 346 -0.46 37.57 2.08
C LEU A 346 -0.41 36.10 1.65
N LEU A 347 -1.58 35.48 1.48
CA LEU A 347 -1.64 34.08 1.08
C LEU A 347 -1.07 33.86 -0.33
N ASP A 348 -1.35 34.76 -1.29
CA ASP A 348 -0.85 34.68 -2.66
C ASP A 348 0.69 34.77 -2.71
N SER A 349 1.30 35.68 -1.95
CA SER A 349 2.78 35.79 -1.87
C SER A 349 3.43 34.52 -1.27
N LEU A 350 2.84 33.95 -0.21
CA LEU A 350 3.32 32.69 0.39
C LEU A 350 3.12 31.48 -0.53
N LEU A 351 1.99 31.43 -1.26
CA LEU A 351 1.72 30.35 -2.21
C LEU A 351 2.61 30.43 -3.45
N ALA A 352 3.12 31.60 -3.82
CA ALA A 352 4.04 31.79 -4.94
C ALA A 352 5.49 31.33 -4.64
N ASP A 353 5.92 31.33 -3.37
CA ASP A 353 7.31 31.02 -2.99
C ASP A 353 7.67 29.53 -3.21
N ASN A 354 8.67 29.23 -4.03
CA ASN A 354 9.12 27.86 -4.31
C ASN A 354 9.73 27.11 -3.09
N ALA A 355 10.11 27.83 -2.03
CA ALA A 355 10.58 27.25 -0.79
C ALA A 355 9.44 26.72 0.12
N VAL A 356 8.19 27.05 -0.20
CA VAL A 356 7.00 26.70 0.57
C VAL A 356 6.23 25.57 -0.12
N ASP A 357 6.00 24.46 0.60
CA ASP A 357 5.22 23.32 0.10
C ASP A 357 3.73 23.39 0.52
N GLY A 358 3.41 24.23 1.51
CA GLY A 358 2.04 24.61 1.88
C GLY A 358 2.00 25.65 3.01
N VAL A 359 0.79 26.11 3.36
CA VAL A 359 0.60 27.24 4.29
C VAL A 359 -0.29 26.83 5.46
N LEU A 360 0.15 27.16 6.68
CA LEU A 360 -0.64 27.08 7.91
C LEU A 360 -1.15 28.48 8.29
N VAL A 361 -2.46 28.70 8.22
CA VAL A 361 -3.09 29.97 8.61
C VAL A 361 -3.66 29.81 10.02
N LEU A 362 -3.04 30.47 11.00
CA LEU A 362 -3.31 30.30 12.43
C LEU A 362 -3.91 31.59 13.00
N LEU A 363 -5.23 31.64 13.17
CA LEU A 363 -5.94 32.84 13.59
C LEU A 363 -6.58 32.67 14.98
N ALA A 364 -6.32 33.64 15.85
CA ALA A 364 -7.03 33.81 17.12
C ALA A 364 -8.20 34.80 16.96
N PRO A 365 -9.19 34.78 17.88
CA PRO A 365 -10.26 35.78 17.91
C PRO A 365 -9.70 37.19 18.03
N ASP A 366 -10.11 38.05 17.12
CA ASP A 366 -9.76 39.47 17.10
C ASP A 366 -11.06 40.28 16.98
N ALA A 367 -11.33 41.13 17.97
CA ALA A 367 -12.51 41.97 18.02
C ALA A 367 -12.45 43.16 17.05
N LEU A 368 -11.25 43.49 16.57
CA LEU A 368 -11.01 44.59 15.64
C LEU A 368 -11.09 44.16 14.17
N ALA A 369 -11.11 42.86 13.90
CA ALA A 369 -11.20 42.27 12.57
C ALA A 369 -12.59 41.69 12.28
N ASP A 370 -13.09 41.82 11.04
CA ASP A 370 -14.25 41.07 10.56
C ASP A 370 -13.84 39.62 10.24
N MET A 371 -13.71 38.81 11.29
CA MET A 371 -13.33 37.41 11.18
C MET A 371 -14.26 36.60 10.27
N PRO A 372 -15.60 36.80 10.27
CA PRO A 372 -16.48 36.21 9.28
C PRO A 372 -16.13 36.58 7.83
N ALA A 373 -15.76 37.82 7.52
CA ALA A 373 -15.33 38.21 6.17
C ALA A 373 -14.00 37.57 5.79
N VAL A 374 -13.02 37.53 6.71
CA VAL A 374 -11.73 36.85 6.49
C VAL A 374 -11.93 35.35 6.24
N ALA A 375 -12.79 34.69 7.02
CA ALA A 375 -13.12 33.27 6.82
C ALA A 375 -13.81 33.02 5.48
N ARG A 376 -14.77 33.88 5.07
CA ARG A 376 -15.42 33.81 3.75
C ARG A 376 -14.41 33.97 2.62
N GLN A 377 -13.44 34.86 2.76
CA GLN A 377 -12.40 35.04 1.77
C GLN A 377 -11.51 33.80 1.65
N LEU A 378 -11.06 33.26 2.79
CA LEU A 378 -10.28 32.01 2.84
C LEU A 378 -11.02 30.85 2.19
N ALA A 379 -12.32 30.70 2.48
CA ALA A 379 -13.19 29.68 1.90
C ALA A 379 -13.25 29.75 0.36
N GLN A 380 -13.06 30.93 -0.24
CA GLN A 380 -13.08 31.11 -1.69
C GLN A 380 -11.73 30.84 -2.36
N ILE A 381 -10.62 31.19 -1.69
CA ILE A 381 -9.27 31.13 -2.27
C ILE A 381 -8.53 29.83 -1.95
N ALA A 382 -8.63 29.31 -0.73
CA ALA A 382 -7.86 28.16 -0.26
C ALA A 382 -8.16 26.86 -1.06
N PRO A 383 -9.42 26.51 -1.41
CA PRO A 383 -9.69 25.31 -2.21
C PRO A 383 -9.12 25.37 -3.63
N LYS A 384 -8.92 26.57 -4.17
CA LYS A 384 -8.40 26.81 -5.52
C LYS A 384 -6.88 26.92 -5.56
N ALA A 385 -6.22 27.05 -4.41
CA ALA A 385 -4.78 27.20 -4.29
C ALA A 385 -4.01 26.03 -4.94
N ARG A 386 -2.79 26.32 -5.41
CA ARG A 386 -1.90 25.29 -6.00
C ARG A 386 -1.24 24.40 -4.95
N LYS A 387 -1.10 24.92 -3.71
CA LYS A 387 -0.51 24.23 -2.56
C LYS A 387 -1.57 24.09 -1.46
N PRO A 388 -1.51 23.06 -0.61
CA PRO A 388 -2.45 22.91 0.49
C PRO A 388 -2.38 24.08 1.48
N VAL A 389 -3.55 24.55 1.89
CA VAL A 389 -3.75 25.56 2.94
C VAL A 389 -4.52 24.88 4.06
N VAL A 390 -3.90 24.80 5.23
CA VAL A 390 -4.53 24.27 6.45
C VAL A 390 -4.75 25.43 7.40
N THR A 391 -5.97 25.54 7.91
CA THR A 391 -6.36 26.66 8.75
C THR A 391 -6.58 26.21 10.19
N CYS A 392 -6.27 27.10 11.13
CA CYS A 392 -6.63 26.99 12.53
C CYS A 392 -7.34 28.27 12.94
N PHE A 393 -8.58 28.15 13.42
CA PHE A 393 -9.32 29.24 14.02
C PHE A 393 -9.51 28.88 15.49
N MET A 394 -8.77 29.53 16.38
CA MET A 394 -8.71 29.16 17.81
C MET A 394 -9.97 29.62 18.57
N GLY A 395 -10.39 28.82 19.56
CA GLY A 395 -11.57 29.09 20.39
C GLY A 395 -12.84 28.38 19.90
N ASP A 396 -13.98 28.59 20.57
CA ASP A 396 -15.23 27.86 20.27
C ASP A 396 -16.42 28.77 19.94
N ALA A 397 -16.87 29.59 20.88
CA ALA A 397 -18.15 30.31 20.76
C ALA A 397 -18.29 31.09 19.44
N GLY A 398 -17.32 31.95 19.11
CA GLY A 398 -17.32 32.74 17.88
C GLY A 398 -16.71 32.03 16.66
N MET A 399 -15.75 31.12 16.88
CA MET A 399 -14.95 30.54 15.79
C MET A 399 -15.47 29.21 15.24
N ARG A 400 -16.27 28.47 16.01
CA ARG A 400 -16.84 27.19 15.56
C ARG A 400 -17.69 27.32 14.28
N PRO A 401 -18.57 28.33 14.14
CA PRO A 401 -19.32 28.52 12.89
C PRO A 401 -18.40 28.82 11.69
N LEU A 402 -17.32 29.57 11.91
CA LEU A 402 -16.35 29.91 10.85
C LEU A 402 -15.55 28.68 10.41
N ARG A 403 -15.17 27.80 11.35
CA ARG A 403 -14.55 26.51 11.01
C ARG A 403 -15.47 25.64 10.17
N ARG A 404 -16.75 25.54 10.55
CA ARG A 404 -17.75 24.79 9.76
C ARG A 404 -17.89 25.34 8.34
N MET A 405 -17.97 26.66 8.20
CA MET A 405 -18.01 27.31 6.89
C MET A 405 -16.78 26.99 6.02
N LEU A 406 -15.58 26.98 6.61
CA LEU A 406 -14.35 26.61 5.90
C LEU A 406 -14.37 25.14 5.48
N ASP A 407 -14.81 24.25 6.36
CA ASP A 407 -14.92 22.82 6.08
C ASP A 407 -15.91 22.54 4.94
N ASP A 408 -17.10 23.14 4.99
CA ASP A 408 -18.13 23.05 3.95
C ASP A 408 -17.63 23.58 2.60
N ALA A 409 -16.74 24.58 2.62
CA ALA A 409 -16.12 25.15 1.43
C ALA A 409 -14.93 24.34 0.89
N GLY A 410 -14.52 23.26 1.57
CA GLY A 410 -13.39 22.45 1.13
C GLY A 410 -12.03 22.88 1.68
N THR A 411 -12.00 23.63 2.80
CA THR A 411 -10.77 24.13 3.45
C THR A 411 -10.65 23.53 4.85
N PRO A 412 -9.62 22.72 5.14
CA PRO A 412 -9.47 22.10 6.46
C PRO A 412 -9.31 23.15 7.57
N ALA A 413 -10.25 23.18 8.52
CA ALA A 413 -10.22 24.11 9.65
C ALA A 413 -10.14 23.44 11.02
N PHE A 414 -9.11 23.77 11.81
CA PHE A 414 -8.82 23.15 13.08
C PHE A 414 -9.03 24.09 14.26
N ARG A 415 -9.31 23.51 15.43
CA ARG A 415 -9.47 24.25 16.68
C ARG A 415 -8.14 24.67 17.29
N THR A 416 -7.07 23.90 17.07
CA THR A 416 -5.77 24.13 17.71
C THR A 416 -4.62 24.11 16.69
N PRO A 417 -3.55 24.88 16.91
CA PRO A 417 -2.39 24.90 16.01
C PRO A 417 -1.72 23.53 15.85
N GLU A 418 -1.71 22.73 16.92
CA GLU A 418 -1.15 21.38 16.96
C GLU A 418 -1.90 20.45 16.01
N SER A 419 -3.24 20.51 16.04
CA SER A 419 -4.08 19.71 15.15
C SER A 419 -3.87 20.11 13.68
N ALA A 420 -3.69 21.41 13.41
CA ALA A 420 -3.40 21.90 12.05
C ALA A 420 -2.01 21.45 11.55
N ALA A 421 -0.99 21.55 12.40
CA ALA A 421 0.37 21.10 12.09
C ALA A 421 0.42 19.58 11.88
N ASP A 422 -0.23 18.81 12.76
CA ASP A 422 -0.37 17.36 12.64
C ASP A 422 -1.07 16.96 11.33
N ALA A 423 -2.17 17.64 10.98
CA ALA A 423 -2.89 17.37 9.76
C ALA A 423 -2.05 17.67 8.51
N PHE A 424 -1.24 18.74 8.51
CA PHE A 424 -0.27 18.94 7.44
C PHE A 424 0.80 17.84 7.42
N GLY A 425 1.26 17.39 8.59
CA GLY A 425 2.17 16.27 8.75
C GLY A 425 1.65 14.97 8.12
N VAL A 426 0.35 14.69 8.24
CA VAL A 426 -0.32 13.58 7.56
C VAL A 426 -0.20 13.70 6.05
N LEU A 427 -0.47 14.89 5.48
CA LEU A 427 -0.34 15.12 4.04
C LEU A 427 1.10 14.97 3.53
N ALA A 428 2.08 15.51 4.28
CA ALA A 428 3.49 15.42 3.93
C ALA A 428 4.02 13.98 4.03
N THR A 429 3.61 13.26 5.07
CA THR A 429 3.96 11.85 5.27
C THR A 429 3.32 10.96 4.22
N HIS A 430 2.07 11.24 3.84
CA HIS A 430 1.42 10.57 2.70
C HIS A 430 2.25 10.74 1.43
N PHE A 431 2.62 11.98 1.07
CA PHE A 431 3.43 12.25 -0.11
C PHE A 431 4.78 11.52 -0.07
N TYR A 432 5.47 11.55 1.06
CA TYR A 432 6.74 10.84 1.25
C TYR A 432 6.59 9.33 1.11
N ASN A 433 5.62 8.72 1.80
CA ASN A 433 5.39 7.28 1.76
C ASN A 433 4.97 6.82 0.36
N GLN A 434 4.22 7.65 -0.37
CA GLN A 434 3.91 7.39 -1.77
C GLN A 434 5.18 7.31 -2.61
N GLN A 435 6.15 8.22 -2.45
CA GLN A 435 7.43 8.12 -3.18
C GLN A 435 8.17 6.81 -2.89
N LEU A 436 8.15 6.34 -1.65
CA LEU A 436 8.75 5.07 -1.25
C LEU A 436 7.99 3.86 -1.83
N LEU A 437 6.67 3.91 -1.85
CA LEU A 437 5.82 2.85 -2.41
C LEU A 437 6.19 2.56 -3.87
N LEU A 438 6.45 3.60 -4.67
CA LEU A 438 6.81 3.47 -6.10
C LEU A 438 8.21 2.91 -6.32
N GLN A 439 9.01 2.69 -5.28
CA GLN A 439 10.37 2.16 -5.41
C GLN A 439 10.36 0.64 -5.45
N THR A 440 10.80 0.07 -6.56
CA THR A 440 11.25 -1.32 -6.62
C THR A 440 12.77 -1.36 -6.79
N GLN A 441 13.39 -2.48 -6.45
CA GLN A 441 14.76 -2.72 -6.87
C GLN A 441 14.84 -2.79 -8.40
N PRO A 442 15.60 -1.91 -9.05
CA PRO A 442 15.94 -2.13 -10.43
C PRO A 442 16.85 -3.36 -10.48
N PRO A 443 16.60 -4.32 -11.38
CA PRO A 443 17.67 -5.12 -11.94
C PRO A 443 18.44 -4.16 -12.85
N GLU A 444 19.26 -3.28 -12.30
CA GLU A 444 20.47 -2.97 -13.06
C GLU A 444 21.07 -4.34 -13.38
N PRO A 445 21.43 -4.67 -14.64
CA PRO A 445 22.25 -5.84 -14.86
C PRO A 445 23.45 -5.59 -13.98
N PRO A 446 23.60 -6.29 -12.83
CA PRO A 446 24.74 -5.99 -12.03
C PRO A 446 25.90 -6.34 -12.94
N SER A 447 26.91 -5.50 -12.98
CA SER A 447 28.17 -5.92 -13.60
C SER A 447 28.64 -7.26 -13.00
N LEU A 448 28.09 -7.66 -11.84
CA LEU A 448 28.36 -8.86 -11.07
C LEU A 448 27.08 -9.46 -10.42
N VAL A 449 26.58 -10.59 -10.92
CA VAL A 449 25.46 -11.34 -10.31
C VAL A 449 25.97 -12.07 -9.06
N PRO A 450 25.27 -12.02 -7.91
CA PRO A 450 25.70 -12.72 -6.69
C PRO A 450 25.73 -14.23 -6.90
N ASP A 451 26.73 -14.90 -6.32
CA ASP A 451 26.81 -16.37 -6.35
C ASP A 451 25.98 -16.97 -5.21
N VAL A 452 24.67 -17.03 -5.45
CA VAL A 452 23.70 -17.54 -4.48
C VAL A 452 23.90 -19.03 -4.21
N ALA A 453 24.40 -19.79 -5.19
CA ALA A 453 24.66 -21.22 -5.03
C ALA A 453 25.79 -21.47 -4.02
N ALA A 454 26.95 -20.81 -4.22
CA ALA A 454 28.06 -20.91 -3.28
C ALA A 454 27.70 -20.38 -1.89
N ALA A 455 26.88 -19.32 -1.80
CA ALA A 455 26.42 -18.81 -0.52
C ALA A 455 25.54 -19.81 0.25
N ARG A 456 24.66 -20.54 -0.46
CA ARG A 456 23.83 -21.60 0.13
C ARG A 456 24.67 -22.80 0.58
N ASP A 457 25.73 -23.14 -0.16
CA ASP A 457 26.65 -24.21 0.24
C ASP A 457 27.35 -23.89 1.57
N ILE A 458 27.77 -22.64 1.78
CA ILE A 458 28.35 -22.20 3.07
C ILE A 458 27.35 -22.40 4.22
N VAL A 459 26.09 -21.97 4.02
CA VAL A 459 25.02 -22.14 5.02
C VAL A 459 24.73 -23.62 5.28
N ALA A 460 24.62 -24.43 4.22
CA ALA A 460 24.36 -25.86 4.32
C ALA A 460 25.50 -26.59 5.06
N GLN A 461 26.76 -26.22 4.81
CA GLN A 461 27.92 -26.80 5.47
C GLN A 461 27.95 -26.45 6.97
N ALA A 462 27.67 -25.19 7.34
CA ALA A 462 27.55 -24.79 8.73
C ALA A 462 26.43 -25.55 9.45
N ARG A 463 25.27 -25.72 8.81
CA ARG A 463 24.15 -26.51 9.35
C ARG A 463 24.49 -27.98 9.52
N ALA A 464 25.19 -28.58 8.55
CA ALA A 464 25.65 -29.96 8.64
C ALA A 464 26.61 -30.20 9.81
N GLN A 465 27.34 -29.16 10.23
CA GLN A 465 28.20 -29.16 11.42
C GLN A 465 27.45 -28.85 12.73
N GLY A 466 26.13 -28.60 12.67
CA GLY A 466 25.33 -28.20 13.82
C GLY A 466 25.60 -26.77 14.31
N LEU A 467 26.28 -25.95 13.50
CA LEU A 467 26.60 -24.57 13.84
C LEU A 467 25.39 -23.66 13.53
N ARG A 468 25.08 -22.78 14.47
CA ARG A 468 24.09 -21.70 14.30
C ARG A 468 24.72 -20.34 14.07
N GLU A 469 26.02 -20.20 14.29
CA GLU A 469 26.77 -18.98 14.06
C GLU A 469 27.87 -19.30 13.04
N LEU A 470 27.95 -18.51 11.97
CA LEU A 470 28.96 -18.69 10.94
C LEU A 470 30.33 -18.25 11.46
N SER A 471 31.39 -18.89 11.00
CA SER A 471 32.75 -18.44 11.33
C SER A 471 33.01 -17.04 10.73
N PRO A 472 33.93 -16.24 11.29
CA PRO A 472 34.26 -14.94 10.71
C PRO A 472 34.72 -15.02 9.24
N ALA A 473 35.39 -16.12 8.86
CA ALA A 473 35.82 -16.36 7.49
C ALA A 473 34.64 -16.66 6.55
N ASP A 474 33.66 -17.43 7.01
CA ASP A 474 32.43 -17.72 6.26
C ASP A 474 31.56 -16.47 6.12
N CYS A 475 31.42 -15.69 7.20
CA CYS A 475 30.72 -14.39 7.16
C CYS A 475 31.33 -13.48 6.10
N ARG A 476 32.67 -13.42 6.05
CA ARG A 476 33.39 -12.61 5.08
C ARG A 476 33.15 -13.09 3.66
N THR A 477 33.34 -14.39 3.42
CA THR A 477 33.15 -15.01 2.11
C THR A 477 31.73 -14.77 1.61
N LEU A 478 30.73 -14.97 2.48
CA LEU A 478 29.32 -14.75 2.15
C LEU A 478 29.03 -13.29 1.76
N LEU A 479 29.59 -12.30 2.47
CA LEU A 479 29.46 -10.89 2.09
C LEU A 479 30.17 -10.56 0.78
N ASP A 480 31.33 -11.18 0.51
CA ASP A 480 32.08 -11.00 -0.74
C ASP A 480 31.32 -11.62 -1.95
N LEU A 481 30.62 -12.75 -1.76
CA LEU A 481 29.77 -13.38 -2.81
C LEU A 481 28.59 -12.52 -3.23
N PHE A 482 28.11 -11.64 -2.34
CA PHE A 482 27.09 -10.63 -2.62
C PHE A 482 27.69 -9.25 -2.93
N TYR A 483 29.01 -9.15 -3.10
CA TYR A 483 29.72 -7.90 -3.43
C TYR A 483 29.48 -6.75 -2.45
N VAL A 484 29.30 -7.05 -1.16
CA VAL A 484 29.17 -6.00 -0.14
C VAL A 484 30.51 -5.26 -0.02
N PRO A 485 30.58 -3.92 -0.22
CA PRO A 485 31.83 -3.16 -0.41
C PRO A 485 32.56 -2.87 0.91
N LEU A 486 32.91 -3.91 1.66
CA LEU A 486 33.60 -3.84 2.95
C LEU A 486 35.06 -4.23 2.80
N ARG A 487 36.00 -3.47 3.36
CA ARG A 487 37.37 -3.95 3.62
C ARG A 487 37.47 -4.53 5.02
N ALA A 488 38.12 -5.68 5.13
CA ALA A 488 38.54 -6.23 6.41
C ALA A 488 39.79 -5.48 6.89
N GLY A 489 39.74 -4.93 8.10
CA GLY A 489 40.95 -4.51 8.82
C GLY A 489 41.52 -5.70 9.61
N PRO A 490 42.83 -5.73 9.92
CA PRO A 490 43.32 -6.58 10.99
C PRO A 490 42.66 -6.15 12.29
N LEU A 491 42.14 -7.12 13.08
CA LEU A 491 41.47 -6.88 14.37
C LEU A 491 42.36 -6.20 15.45
N ASP A 492 43.64 -5.94 15.15
CA ASP A 492 44.70 -5.56 16.11
C ASP A 492 45.49 -4.28 15.78
N VAL A 493 45.08 -3.46 14.80
CA VAL A 493 45.78 -2.20 14.50
C VAL A 493 45.00 -1.00 15.04
N ARG A 494 45.67 -0.16 15.84
CA ARG A 494 45.14 1.09 16.42
C ARG A 494 44.32 1.88 15.36
N PRO A 495 43.15 2.42 15.72
CA PRO A 495 42.33 3.18 14.78
C PRO A 495 43.13 4.35 14.22
N VAL A 496 43.11 4.51 12.90
CA VAL A 496 43.65 5.67 12.21
C VAL A 496 42.81 6.88 12.64
N GLU A 497 43.43 8.01 12.98
CA GLU A 497 42.77 9.24 13.47
C GLU A 497 41.74 9.86 12.50
N THR A 498 41.53 9.26 11.31
CA THR A 498 40.68 9.77 10.22
C THR A 498 39.38 9.00 10.01
N GLU A 499 39.03 8.02 10.86
CA GLU A 499 37.81 7.23 10.71
C GLU A 499 36.56 7.96 11.25
N SER A 500 35.41 7.77 10.60
CA SER A 500 34.12 8.33 11.06
C SER A 500 33.74 7.83 12.45
N ARG A 501 32.73 8.45 13.08
CA ARG A 501 32.09 7.83 14.25
C ARG A 501 31.59 6.40 13.93
N PRO A 502 31.60 5.47 14.89
CA PRO A 502 31.19 4.09 14.67
C PRO A 502 29.71 4.00 14.30
N MET A 503 29.44 3.31 13.20
CA MET A 503 28.11 3.01 12.68
C MET A 503 27.83 1.51 12.80
N ALA A 504 26.61 1.09 12.51
CA ALA A 504 26.29 -0.33 12.36
C ALA A 504 25.24 -0.53 11.26
N ILE A 505 25.36 -1.67 10.56
CA ILE A 505 24.28 -2.26 9.77
C ILE A 505 23.89 -3.55 10.48
N ARG A 506 22.62 -3.65 10.88
CA ARG A 506 22.09 -4.81 11.59
C ARG A 506 20.85 -5.34 10.87
N VAL A 507 20.76 -6.65 10.72
CA VAL A 507 19.55 -7.36 10.28
C VAL A 507 19.03 -8.19 11.43
N ARG A 508 17.72 -8.11 11.67
CA ARG A 508 16.98 -8.93 12.62
C ARG A 508 15.71 -9.42 11.96
N ARG A 509 15.30 -10.66 12.26
CA ARG A 509 14.01 -11.18 11.82
C ARG A 509 12.91 -10.73 12.79
N ASP A 510 11.95 -9.99 12.26
CA ASP A 510 10.67 -9.71 12.91
C ASP A 510 9.72 -10.91 12.72
N PRO A 511 8.96 -11.33 13.76
CA PRO A 511 8.06 -12.46 13.67
C PRO A 511 6.98 -12.33 12.59
N ASN A 512 6.54 -11.11 12.31
CA ASN A 512 5.48 -10.84 11.34
C ASN A 512 6.09 -10.45 9.99
N PHE A 513 6.99 -9.48 9.97
CA PHE A 513 7.47 -8.85 8.74
C PHE A 513 8.74 -9.49 8.14
N GLY A 514 9.34 -10.48 8.81
CA GLY A 514 10.54 -11.14 8.32
C GLY A 514 11.79 -10.29 8.53
N PRO A 515 12.81 -10.35 7.65
CA PRO A 515 14.05 -9.62 7.86
C PRO A 515 13.84 -8.10 7.84
N VAL A 516 14.46 -7.40 8.79
CA VAL A 516 14.43 -5.93 8.92
C VAL A 516 15.85 -5.40 9.00
N ILE A 517 16.17 -4.40 8.18
CA ILE A 517 17.50 -3.79 8.12
C ILE A 517 17.48 -2.49 8.92
N ARG A 518 18.48 -2.32 9.80
CA ARG A 518 18.69 -1.13 10.61
C ARG A 518 20.09 -0.56 10.35
N PHE A 519 20.15 0.75 10.10
CA PHE A 519 21.34 1.56 10.04
C PHE A 519 21.32 2.62 11.15
N GLY A 520 22.44 2.79 11.85
CA GLY A 520 22.58 3.80 12.89
C GLY A 520 23.90 3.72 13.63
N ALA A 521 23.91 4.13 14.90
CA ALA A 521 25.10 4.08 15.75
C ALA A 521 25.56 2.64 16.04
N GLY A 522 26.89 2.45 15.97
CA GLY A 522 27.59 1.22 16.31
C GLY A 522 28.54 1.40 17.50
N GLY A 523 29.18 0.30 17.91
CA GLY A 523 30.07 0.26 19.06
C GLY A 523 29.35 0.42 20.42
N PRO A 524 30.09 0.65 21.52
CA PRO A 524 29.54 0.73 22.87
C PRO A 524 28.52 1.86 23.07
N ASP A 525 28.58 2.91 22.25
CA ASP A 525 27.63 4.04 22.27
C ASP A 525 26.26 3.70 21.63
N ALA A 526 26.12 2.55 20.98
CA ALA A 526 24.89 2.13 20.31
C ALA A 526 23.72 1.88 21.28
N ILE A 527 24.01 1.60 22.56
CA ILE A 527 23.01 1.23 23.59
C ILE A 527 22.03 2.39 23.88
N LEU A 528 22.36 3.63 23.51
CA LEU A 528 21.57 4.83 23.82
C LEU A 528 20.81 5.46 22.63
N SER A 529 20.91 4.89 21.42
CA SER A 529 20.39 5.55 20.21
C SER A 529 19.08 4.92 19.70
N ALA A 530 17.95 5.59 19.95
CA ALA A 530 16.67 5.35 19.27
C ALA A 530 16.73 5.86 17.82
N ASP A 531 17.56 5.23 16.99
CA ASP A 531 17.75 5.61 15.60
C ASP A 531 16.60 5.13 14.71
N ARG A 532 16.18 5.98 13.76
CA ARG A 532 15.05 5.74 12.86
C ARG A 532 15.46 5.22 11.48
N GLY A 533 16.75 4.96 11.27
CA GLY A 533 17.28 4.36 10.05
C GLY A 533 16.90 2.88 9.97
N MET A 534 15.63 2.58 9.68
CA MET A 534 15.13 1.21 9.55
C MET A 534 14.21 1.09 8.35
N ASP A 535 14.31 -0.04 7.65
CA ASP A 535 13.45 -0.37 6.53
C ASP A 535 13.33 -1.89 6.27
N LEU A 536 12.33 -2.28 5.47
CA LEU A 536 12.11 -3.65 5.03
C LEU A 536 12.79 -3.89 3.68
N PRO A 537 13.51 -5.01 3.50
CA PRO A 537 13.95 -5.46 2.19
C PRO A 537 12.73 -5.84 1.32
N PRO A 538 12.82 -5.73 -0.03
CA PRO A 538 13.98 -5.32 -0.81
C PRO A 538 14.27 -3.80 -0.80
N LEU A 539 15.55 -3.43 -0.75
CA LEU A 539 16.06 -2.04 -0.82
C LEU A 539 16.74 -1.73 -2.15
N ASN A 540 16.34 -0.64 -2.80
CA ASN A 540 17.07 -0.07 -3.91
C ASN A 540 17.96 1.09 -3.44
N GLY A 541 18.77 1.68 -4.33
CA GLY A 541 19.65 2.78 -3.97
C GLY A 541 18.92 3.98 -3.34
N TYR A 542 17.76 4.35 -3.89
CA TYR A 542 16.94 5.43 -3.33
C TYR A 542 16.43 5.09 -1.92
N LEU A 543 15.92 3.87 -1.68
CA LEU A 543 15.43 3.42 -0.38
C LEU A 543 16.55 3.35 0.65
N ALA A 544 17.72 2.83 0.27
CA ALA A 544 18.90 2.79 1.12
C ALA A 544 19.34 4.21 1.51
N ARG A 545 19.39 5.14 0.55
CA ARG A 545 19.66 6.56 0.81
C ARG A 545 18.64 7.18 1.75
N GLN A 546 17.35 6.95 1.51
CA GLN A 546 16.29 7.45 2.38
C GLN A 546 16.39 6.85 3.79
N MET A 547 16.79 5.59 3.93
CA MET A 547 17.05 4.96 5.22
C MET A 547 18.22 5.62 5.95
N ILE A 548 19.32 5.90 5.26
CA ILE A 548 20.48 6.63 5.80
C ILE A 548 20.06 8.05 6.23
N GLU A 549 19.38 8.80 5.37
CA GLU A 549 18.96 10.18 5.64
C GLU A 549 17.97 10.29 6.81
N ARG A 550 17.22 9.22 7.13
CA ARG A 550 16.37 9.16 8.32
C ARG A 550 17.18 9.02 9.61
N SER A 551 18.39 8.46 9.54
CA SER A 551 19.22 8.25 10.72
C SER A 551 19.54 9.58 11.42
N ARG A 552 19.36 9.61 12.74
CA ARG A 552 19.72 10.77 13.57
C ARG A 552 21.23 10.96 13.58
N LEU A 553 21.99 9.86 13.64
CA LEU A 553 23.45 9.90 13.56
C LEU A 553 23.90 10.50 12.24
N TRP A 554 23.28 10.07 11.13
CA TRP A 554 23.59 10.63 9.81
C TRP A 554 23.36 12.14 9.75
N ARG A 555 22.14 12.58 10.06
CA ARG A 555 21.75 13.99 9.91
C ARG A 555 22.50 14.95 10.83
N ARG A 556 22.80 14.53 12.05
CA ARG A 556 23.41 15.41 13.06
C ARG A 556 24.93 15.37 13.07
N VAL A 557 25.54 14.27 12.62
CA VAL A 557 26.99 14.05 12.80
C VAL A 557 27.70 13.64 11.52
N LEU A 558 27.23 12.61 10.82
CA LEU A 558 28.02 12.00 9.73
C LEU A 558 27.87 12.68 8.38
N ALA A 559 26.72 13.26 8.05
CA ALA A 559 26.48 13.90 6.75
C ALA A 559 27.58 14.90 6.33
N PRO A 560 28.14 15.75 7.22
CA PRO A 560 29.27 16.61 6.86
C PRO A 560 30.66 15.95 6.95
N GLN A 561 30.78 14.77 7.58
CA GLN A 561 32.06 14.08 7.83
C GLN A 561 32.38 13.01 6.77
N VAL A 562 31.34 12.41 6.19
CA VAL A 562 31.47 11.28 5.27
C VAL A 562 31.57 11.80 3.83
N SER A 563 32.55 11.29 3.07
CA SER A 563 32.71 11.64 1.65
C SER A 563 31.56 11.08 0.81
N ASN A 564 31.31 11.69 -0.37
CA ASN A 564 30.31 11.16 -1.31
C ASN A 564 30.59 9.70 -1.70
N ALA A 565 31.86 9.34 -1.93
CA ALA A 565 32.24 7.97 -2.28
C ALA A 565 31.94 6.96 -1.16
N ALA A 566 32.18 7.33 0.09
CA ALA A 566 31.84 6.48 1.23
C ALA A 566 30.33 6.40 1.48
N ALA A 567 29.59 7.49 1.21
CA ALA A 567 28.13 7.48 1.24
C ALA A 567 27.54 6.55 0.16
N ASP A 568 28.09 6.57 -1.06
CA ASP A 568 27.70 5.68 -2.15
C ASP A 568 28.03 4.21 -1.82
N ALA A 569 29.21 3.96 -1.21
CA ALA A 569 29.57 2.63 -0.73
C ALA A 569 28.62 2.13 0.37
N LEU A 570 28.20 3.00 1.29
CA LEU A 570 27.21 2.70 2.32
C LEU A 570 25.84 2.35 1.73
N GLN A 571 25.40 3.15 0.76
CA GLN A 571 24.17 2.88 0.01
C GLN A 571 24.24 1.52 -0.70
N HIS A 572 25.35 1.22 -1.37
CA HIS A 572 25.57 -0.06 -2.05
C HIS A 572 25.60 -1.23 -1.07
N ALA A 573 26.29 -1.09 0.07
CA ALA A 573 26.31 -2.11 1.12
C ALA A 573 24.91 -2.47 1.63
N LEU A 574 24.05 -1.48 1.86
CA LEU A 574 22.67 -1.71 2.30
C LEU A 574 21.83 -2.43 1.25
N VAL A 575 22.01 -2.11 -0.04
CA VAL A 575 21.34 -2.81 -1.14
C VAL A 575 21.81 -4.26 -1.22
N GLN A 576 23.11 -4.52 -1.12
CA GLN A 576 23.65 -5.89 -1.18
C GLN A 576 23.28 -6.73 0.05
N VAL A 577 23.28 -6.13 1.25
CA VAL A 577 22.77 -6.79 2.46
C VAL A 577 21.28 -7.11 2.31
N SER A 578 20.49 -6.24 1.67
CA SER A 578 19.10 -6.52 1.35
C SER A 578 18.91 -7.69 0.39
N GLU A 579 19.75 -7.81 -0.63
CA GLU A 579 19.72 -8.94 -1.56
C GLU A 579 20.08 -10.25 -0.86
N LEU A 580 21.17 -10.22 -0.07
CA LEU A 580 21.68 -11.33 0.71
C LEU A 580 20.60 -11.95 1.61
N VAL A 581 19.87 -11.13 2.37
CA VAL A 581 18.84 -11.63 3.30
C VAL A 581 17.53 -12.00 2.59
N SER A 582 17.33 -11.58 1.34
CA SER A 582 16.20 -12.01 0.51
C SER A 582 16.45 -13.38 -0.11
N GLU A 583 17.69 -13.68 -0.47
CA GLU A 583 18.07 -14.94 -1.12
C GLU A 583 18.47 -16.06 -0.13
N LEU A 584 18.77 -15.70 1.13
CA LEU A 584 19.18 -16.60 2.21
C LEU A 584 18.18 -16.54 3.39
N PRO A 585 17.04 -17.24 3.30
CA PRO A 585 16.01 -17.28 4.35
C PRO A 585 16.49 -17.92 5.66
N ASP A 586 17.62 -18.60 5.63
CA ASP A 586 18.28 -19.21 6.79
C ASP A 586 18.94 -18.19 7.73
N ILE A 587 19.09 -16.93 7.32
CA ILE A 587 19.69 -15.89 8.17
C ILE A 587 18.65 -15.35 9.14
N GLU A 588 18.92 -15.55 10.43
CA GLU A 588 18.13 -14.99 11.53
C GLU A 588 18.59 -13.56 11.85
N SER A 589 19.91 -13.36 11.89
CA SER A 589 20.51 -12.06 12.17
C SER A 589 21.85 -11.88 11.48
N LEU A 590 22.17 -10.63 11.17
CA LEU A 590 23.46 -10.19 10.62
C LEU A 590 23.87 -8.89 11.32
N ASP A 591 25.09 -8.83 11.81
CA ASP A 591 25.66 -7.63 12.43
C ASP A 591 26.99 -7.26 11.76
N ILE A 592 27.04 -6.06 11.21
CA ILE A 592 28.27 -5.38 10.79
C ILE A 592 28.47 -4.22 11.77
N ASP A 593 29.22 -4.49 12.83
CA ASP A 593 29.36 -3.59 13.99
C ASP A 593 30.72 -3.80 14.72
N PRO A 594 31.54 -2.75 14.89
CA PRO A 594 31.36 -1.40 14.35
C PRO A 594 31.69 -1.32 12.86
N LEU A 595 31.04 -0.40 12.16
CA LEU A 595 31.26 -0.02 10.77
C LEU A 595 31.81 1.41 10.72
N HIS A 596 32.92 1.61 10.02
CA HIS A 596 33.53 2.93 9.84
C HIS A 596 33.56 3.34 8.37
N ALA A 597 33.34 4.62 8.11
CA ALA A 597 33.52 5.22 6.79
C ALA A 597 34.94 5.79 6.69
N GLY A 598 35.73 5.30 5.74
CA GLY A 598 36.99 5.92 5.32
C GLY A 598 36.75 6.91 4.17
N GLU A 599 37.83 7.33 3.48
CA GLU A 599 37.71 8.30 2.38
C GLU A 599 36.94 7.79 1.15
N SER A 600 37.03 6.50 0.84
CA SER A 600 36.39 5.89 -0.35
C SER A 600 35.83 4.48 -0.10
N GLN A 601 35.99 3.95 1.11
CA GLN A 601 35.66 2.56 1.42
C GLN A 601 35.10 2.43 2.83
N LEU A 602 34.32 1.38 3.04
CA LEU A 602 33.81 0.99 4.35
C LEU A 602 34.75 -0.02 5.01
N ARG A 603 34.87 0.06 6.33
CA ARG A 603 35.64 -0.89 7.14
C ARG A 603 34.75 -1.51 8.21
N ALA A 604 34.67 -2.84 8.23
CA ALA A 604 33.99 -3.58 9.28
C ALA A 604 34.98 -3.97 10.37
N GLY A 605 34.71 -3.55 11.61
CA GLY A 605 35.45 -3.94 12.81
C GLY A 605 34.93 -5.22 13.46
N GLY A 606 33.70 -5.62 13.16
CA GLY A 606 33.10 -6.88 13.61
C GLY A 606 32.04 -7.38 12.63
N LEU A 607 32.00 -8.69 12.43
CA LEU A 607 31.04 -9.39 11.58
C LEU A 607 30.46 -10.57 12.35
N LYS A 608 29.14 -10.67 12.40
CA LYS A 608 28.44 -11.80 13.00
C LYS A 608 27.21 -12.15 12.18
N ILE A 609 27.05 -13.42 11.83
CA ILE A 609 25.84 -13.94 11.17
C ILE A 609 25.33 -15.14 11.95
N THR A 610 24.05 -15.12 12.31
CA THR A 610 23.37 -16.21 13.00
C THR A 610 22.27 -16.79 12.12
N LEU A 611 22.19 -18.12 12.09
CA LEU A 611 21.23 -18.89 11.33
C LEU A 611 19.98 -19.21 12.15
N THR A 612 18.86 -19.35 11.47
CA THR A 612 17.57 -19.80 12.02
C THR A 612 17.70 -21.18 12.65
N ALA A 613 16.84 -21.49 13.61
CA ALA A 613 16.81 -22.80 14.26
C ALA A 613 16.54 -23.94 13.27
N GLU A 614 15.59 -23.71 12.37
CA GLU A 614 15.17 -24.66 11.34
C GLU A 614 15.64 -24.20 9.96
N PRO A 615 16.11 -25.11 9.10
CA PRO A 615 16.50 -24.78 7.74
C PRO A 615 15.30 -24.37 6.90
N ALA A 616 15.51 -23.46 5.96
CA ALA A 616 14.52 -23.26 4.90
C ALA A 616 14.49 -24.48 3.98
N CYS A 617 13.30 -25.03 3.73
CA CYS A 617 13.16 -26.29 2.97
C CYS A 617 13.37 -26.14 1.46
N GLU A 618 13.17 -24.93 0.92
CA GLU A 618 13.20 -24.67 -0.52
C GLU A 618 13.83 -23.32 -0.85
N SER A 619 14.31 -23.19 -2.10
CA SER A 619 14.78 -21.90 -2.63
C SER A 619 13.65 -20.85 -2.56
N PRO A 620 13.92 -19.63 -2.06
CA PRO A 620 12.97 -18.51 -2.09
C PRO A 620 12.36 -18.24 -3.47
N GLN A 621 13.14 -18.42 -4.53
CA GLN A 621 12.69 -18.20 -5.91
C GLN A 621 11.60 -19.18 -6.35
N VAL A 622 11.56 -20.37 -5.75
CA VAL A 622 10.58 -21.43 -6.00
C VAL A 622 9.39 -21.30 -5.05
N SER A 623 9.66 -21.12 -3.76
CA SER A 623 8.63 -20.99 -2.72
C SER A 623 7.91 -19.62 -2.71
N GLY A 624 8.33 -18.67 -3.54
CA GLY A 624 7.77 -17.32 -3.57
C GLY A 624 8.21 -16.44 -2.39
N TYR A 625 9.41 -16.67 -1.84
CA TYR A 625 10.04 -15.89 -0.78
C TYR A 625 9.28 -15.80 0.56
N PRO A 626 8.57 -16.82 1.08
CA PRO A 626 7.55 -16.71 2.15
C PRO A 626 7.98 -15.94 3.42
N HIS A 627 9.27 -15.92 3.71
CA HIS A 627 9.90 -15.16 4.79
C HIS A 627 9.91 -13.63 4.60
N MET A 628 9.51 -13.11 3.43
CA MET A 628 9.54 -11.70 3.08
C MET A 628 8.15 -11.08 3.14
N ALA A 629 8.02 -9.91 3.79
CA ALA A 629 6.78 -9.14 3.79
C ALA A 629 6.48 -8.42 2.46
N ILE A 630 7.52 -8.04 1.72
CA ILE A 630 7.40 -7.44 0.38
C ILE A 630 8.06 -8.41 -0.60
N HIS A 631 7.30 -8.83 -1.62
CA HIS A 631 7.81 -9.75 -2.63
C HIS A 631 8.97 -9.10 -3.41
N PRO A 632 10.16 -9.74 -3.50
CA PRO A 632 11.28 -9.23 -4.30
C PRO A 632 10.98 -9.19 -5.79
N TYR A 633 11.81 -8.47 -6.55
CA TYR A 633 11.74 -8.53 -8.01
C TYR A 633 12.05 -9.97 -8.49
N PRO A 634 11.18 -10.62 -9.30
CA PRO A 634 11.36 -12.02 -9.66
C PRO A 634 12.42 -12.18 -10.75
N ALA A 635 13.69 -12.06 -10.35
CA ALA A 635 14.85 -12.07 -11.25
C ALA A 635 14.93 -13.34 -12.12
N ARG A 636 14.39 -14.48 -11.65
CA ARG A 636 14.32 -15.74 -12.42
C ARG A 636 13.54 -15.62 -13.74
N LEU A 637 12.64 -14.64 -13.86
CA LEU A 637 11.84 -14.41 -15.07
C LEU A 637 12.62 -13.59 -16.12
N VAL A 638 13.81 -13.08 -15.79
CA VAL A 638 14.68 -12.38 -16.73
C VAL A 638 15.38 -13.40 -17.62
N GLN A 639 15.13 -13.35 -18.93
CA GLN A 639 15.76 -14.26 -19.88
C GLN A 639 16.29 -13.48 -21.08
N VAL A 640 17.60 -13.60 -21.31
CA VAL A 640 18.26 -13.03 -22.48
C VAL A 640 18.03 -13.98 -23.67
N ARG A 641 17.53 -13.43 -24.77
CA ARG A 641 17.18 -14.16 -25.99
C ARG A 641 17.77 -13.44 -27.22
N ARG A 642 17.73 -14.11 -28.36
CA ARG A 642 18.14 -13.55 -29.66
C ARG A 642 17.04 -13.76 -30.68
N PHE A 643 16.89 -12.80 -31.58
CA PHE A 643 16.08 -12.97 -32.79
C PHE A 643 16.83 -13.83 -33.82
N ASP A 644 16.11 -14.29 -34.85
CA ASP A 644 16.68 -15.05 -35.96
C ASP A 644 17.77 -14.26 -36.72
N ASP A 645 17.74 -12.91 -36.65
CA ASP A 645 18.75 -12.01 -37.21
C ASP A 645 19.96 -11.77 -36.28
N GLY A 646 20.01 -12.44 -35.12
CA GLY A 646 21.08 -12.32 -34.11
C GLY A 646 20.92 -11.15 -33.14
N THR A 647 19.96 -10.25 -33.34
CA THR A 647 19.71 -9.10 -32.46
C THR A 647 19.33 -9.58 -31.05
N PRO A 648 20.03 -9.14 -29.99
CA PRO A 648 19.70 -9.53 -28.63
C PRO A 648 18.47 -8.79 -28.12
N TRP A 649 17.67 -9.47 -27.32
CA TRP A 649 16.55 -8.89 -26.59
C TRP A 649 16.35 -9.63 -25.27
N VAL A 650 15.64 -9.03 -24.35
CA VAL A 650 15.38 -9.59 -23.02
C VAL A 650 13.88 -9.62 -22.76
N ILE A 651 13.39 -10.74 -22.24
CA ILE A 651 12.10 -10.80 -21.55
C ILE A 651 12.38 -10.59 -20.07
N ARG A 652 11.68 -9.66 -19.43
CA ARG A 652 11.83 -9.40 -18.00
C ARG A 652 10.55 -8.81 -17.41
N PRO A 653 10.31 -8.98 -16.10
CA PRO A 653 9.28 -8.22 -15.40
C PRO A 653 9.44 -6.69 -15.54
N ILE A 654 8.33 -5.96 -15.51
CA ILE A 654 8.31 -4.51 -15.64
C ILE A 654 8.75 -3.81 -14.35
N ARG A 655 9.33 -2.62 -14.46
CA ARG A 655 9.81 -1.83 -13.33
C ARG A 655 9.09 -0.48 -13.27
N PRO A 656 8.96 0.16 -12.10
CA PRO A 656 8.48 1.53 -11.95
C PRO A 656 9.24 2.51 -12.85
N GLU A 657 10.56 2.35 -13.01
CA GLU A 657 11.38 3.19 -13.88
C GLU A 657 11.05 3.03 -15.38
N ASP A 658 10.42 1.92 -15.77
CA ASP A 658 9.98 1.68 -17.15
C ASP A 658 8.78 2.57 -17.54
N GLY A 659 8.28 3.44 -16.65
CA GLY A 659 7.11 4.29 -16.93
C GLY A 659 7.27 5.16 -18.17
N GLU A 660 8.42 5.84 -18.33
CA GLU A 660 8.70 6.65 -19.51
C GLU A 660 9.00 5.78 -20.76
N PRO A 661 9.86 4.75 -20.70
CA PRO A 661 10.01 3.78 -21.81
C PRO A 661 8.69 3.15 -22.28
N LEU A 662 7.78 2.82 -21.36
CA LEU A 662 6.47 2.28 -21.68
C LEU A 662 5.60 3.32 -22.37
N GLN A 663 5.63 4.57 -21.89
CA GLN A 663 4.90 5.67 -22.52
C GLN A 663 5.39 5.93 -23.95
N GLU A 664 6.71 5.95 -24.15
CA GLU A 664 7.32 6.07 -25.48
C GLU A 664 6.91 4.93 -26.40
N PHE A 665 6.96 3.69 -25.91
CA PHE A 665 6.49 2.52 -26.64
C PHE A 665 5.03 2.67 -27.08
N ILE A 666 4.12 3.05 -26.18
CA ILE A 666 2.70 3.25 -26.50
C ILE A 666 2.50 4.40 -27.52
N ARG A 667 3.26 5.49 -27.40
CA ARG A 667 3.22 6.61 -28.38
C ARG A 667 3.72 6.19 -29.76
N GLY A 668 4.69 5.27 -29.82
CA GLY A 668 5.27 4.74 -31.05
C GLY A 668 4.37 3.75 -31.81
N LEU A 669 3.32 3.22 -31.18
CA LEU A 669 2.38 2.32 -31.83
C LEU A 669 1.52 3.03 -32.90
N SER A 670 1.25 2.31 -33.99
CA SER A 670 0.30 2.74 -35.02
C SER A 670 -1.10 2.95 -34.43
N GLU A 671 -1.92 3.82 -35.07
CA GLU A 671 -3.32 4.03 -34.67
C GLU A 671 -4.10 2.72 -34.63
N ARG A 672 -3.84 1.82 -35.60
CA ARG A 672 -4.42 0.49 -35.64
C ARG A 672 -4.03 -0.35 -34.42
N SER A 673 -2.75 -0.42 -34.06
CA SER A 673 -2.29 -1.22 -32.93
C SER A 673 -2.80 -0.69 -31.58
N ARG A 674 -2.89 0.63 -31.41
CA ARG A 674 -3.51 1.24 -30.21
C ARG A 674 -5.00 0.95 -30.11
N TYR A 675 -5.73 1.12 -31.20
CA TYR A 675 -7.16 0.82 -31.25
C TYR A 675 -7.41 -0.67 -30.94
N MET A 676 -6.60 -1.57 -31.51
CA MET A 676 -6.73 -3.00 -31.28
C MET A 676 -6.45 -3.43 -29.84
N ARG A 677 -5.68 -2.63 -29.08
CA ARG A 677 -5.32 -2.93 -27.68
C ARG A 677 -6.26 -2.29 -26.67
N PHE A 678 -6.65 -1.04 -26.88
CA PHE A 678 -7.39 -0.24 -25.88
C PHE A 678 -8.84 0.02 -26.26
N VAL A 679 -9.26 -0.38 -27.48
CA VAL A 679 -10.60 -0.10 -28.04
C VAL A 679 -10.96 1.39 -27.91
N SER A 680 -9.95 2.25 -28.01
CA SER A 680 -10.06 3.69 -27.91
C SER A 680 -8.99 4.38 -28.73
N MET A 681 -9.23 5.64 -29.10
CA MET A 681 -8.28 6.50 -29.82
C MET A 681 -7.23 7.13 -28.90
N MET A 682 -6.92 6.47 -27.77
CA MET A 682 -5.94 6.94 -26.80
C MET A 682 -4.55 7.02 -27.44
N ARG A 683 -3.98 8.23 -27.45
CA ARG A 683 -2.64 8.46 -28.02
C ARG A 683 -1.52 8.08 -27.06
N GLU A 684 -1.78 8.16 -25.75
CA GLU A 684 -0.79 7.99 -24.70
C GLU A 684 -1.48 7.55 -23.39
N LEU A 685 -0.76 6.88 -22.49
CA LEU A 685 -1.33 6.47 -21.20
C LEU A 685 -1.47 7.68 -20.28
N THR A 686 -2.53 7.70 -19.47
CA THR A 686 -2.64 8.67 -18.38
C THR A 686 -1.59 8.38 -17.30
N PRO A 687 -1.15 9.37 -16.49
CA PRO A 687 -0.20 9.12 -15.40
C PRO A 687 -0.63 8.01 -14.44
N ARG A 688 -1.95 7.89 -14.19
CA ARG A 688 -2.51 6.79 -13.38
C ARG A 688 -2.32 5.42 -14.03
N MET A 689 -2.52 5.31 -15.34
CA MET A 689 -2.32 4.06 -16.07
C MET A 689 -0.84 3.67 -16.13
N VAL A 690 0.07 4.63 -16.34
CA VAL A 690 1.52 4.36 -16.30
C VAL A 690 1.90 3.78 -14.94
N SER A 691 1.52 4.47 -13.85
CA SER A 691 1.75 4.01 -12.48
C SER A 691 1.19 2.61 -12.25
N ARG A 692 -0.04 2.34 -12.71
CA ARG A 692 -0.71 1.05 -12.55
C ARG A 692 -0.02 -0.09 -13.29
N TYR A 693 0.54 0.17 -14.46
CA TYR A 693 1.22 -0.86 -15.25
C TYR A 693 2.68 -1.07 -14.84
N THR A 694 3.33 -0.11 -14.19
CA THR A 694 4.75 -0.22 -13.84
C THR A 694 5.00 -0.55 -12.37
N GLN A 695 4.03 -0.31 -11.49
CA GLN A 695 4.12 -0.61 -10.05
C GLN A 695 3.36 -1.88 -9.72
N VAL A 696 3.90 -2.99 -10.23
CA VAL A 696 3.31 -4.32 -10.09
C VAL A 696 3.65 -4.93 -8.73
N ASP A 697 2.64 -5.44 -8.05
CA ASP A 697 2.83 -6.34 -6.92
C ASP A 697 2.89 -7.80 -7.42
N TYR A 698 4.10 -8.35 -7.48
CA TYR A 698 4.38 -9.69 -7.99
C TYR A 698 3.70 -10.83 -7.22
N HIS A 699 3.16 -10.54 -6.03
CA HIS A 699 2.33 -11.49 -5.30
C HIS A 699 0.92 -11.65 -5.93
N ARG A 700 0.46 -10.68 -6.73
CA ARG A 700 -0.94 -10.60 -7.21
C ARG A 700 -1.09 -10.51 -8.72
N GLU A 701 -0.13 -9.89 -9.39
CA GLU A 701 -0.19 -9.61 -10.82
C GLU A 701 1.23 -9.73 -11.41
N LEU A 702 1.32 -9.95 -12.72
CA LEU A 702 2.61 -10.01 -13.41
C LEU A 702 2.54 -9.28 -14.73
N ALA A 703 3.43 -8.31 -14.91
CA ALA A 703 3.66 -7.67 -16.20
C ALA A 703 5.09 -7.92 -16.66
N LEU A 704 5.22 -8.31 -17.91
CA LEU A 704 6.46 -8.62 -18.62
C LEU A 704 6.65 -7.63 -19.76
N VAL A 705 7.88 -7.17 -19.93
CA VAL A 705 8.32 -6.41 -21.09
C VAL A 705 9.29 -7.24 -21.91
N ALA A 706 9.18 -7.14 -23.23
CA ALA A 706 10.25 -7.47 -24.14
C ALA A 706 11.01 -6.17 -24.43
N ALA A 707 12.32 -6.15 -24.18
CA ALA A 707 13.16 -4.99 -24.36
C ALA A 707 14.42 -5.30 -25.18
N THR A 708 14.93 -4.31 -25.90
CA THR A 708 16.19 -4.40 -26.66
C THR A 708 16.99 -3.12 -26.50
N GLN A 709 18.27 -3.16 -26.87
CA GLN A 709 19.19 -2.04 -26.78
C GLN A 709 19.29 -1.34 -28.14
N VAL A 710 19.08 -0.03 -28.17
CA VAL A 710 19.22 0.80 -29.37
C VAL A 710 20.30 1.88 -29.17
N PRO A 711 20.94 2.38 -30.24
CA PRO A 711 21.88 3.48 -30.13
C PRO A 711 21.24 4.70 -29.46
N ASN A 712 21.94 5.33 -28.50
CA ASN A 712 21.49 6.54 -27.82
C ASN A 712 22.17 7.78 -28.43
N PRO A 713 21.46 8.62 -29.21
CA PRO A 713 22.05 9.80 -29.82
C PRO A 713 22.51 10.84 -28.79
N ALA A 714 21.85 10.88 -27.62
CA ALA A 714 22.15 11.84 -26.55
C ALA A 714 23.39 11.45 -25.74
N ASN A 715 23.71 10.15 -25.64
CA ASN A 715 24.91 9.64 -24.98
C ASN A 715 25.61 8.62 -25.88
N ARG A 716 26.50 9.11 -26.76
CA ARG A 716 27.30 8.26 -27.65
C ARG A 716 28.10 7.23 -26.84
N GLY A 717 27.91 5.95 -27.16
CA GLY A 717 28.57 4.82 -26.48
C GLY A 717 27.73 4.13 -25.41
N HIS A 718 26.61 4.72 -24.97
CA HIS A 718 25.71 4.12 -23.99
C HIS A 718 24.37 3.79 -24.65
N PRO A 719 24.15 2.57 -25.16
CA PRO A 719 22.87 2.20 -25.76
C PRO A 719 21.73 2.39 -24.74
N ARG A 720 20.56 2.75 -25.25
CA ARG A 720 19.34 2.93 -24.48
C ARG A 720 18.48 1.68 -24.60
N GLU A 721 17.96 1.20 -23.48
CA GLU A 721 16.95 0.15 -23.48
C GLU A 721 15.61 0.73 -23.95
N VAL A 722 14.96 0.05 -24.90
CA VAL A 722 13.61 0.38 -25.38
C VAL A 722 12.70 -0.83 -25.27
N ILE A 723 11.44 -0.58 -24.90
CA ILE A 723 10.40 -1.62 -24.85
C ILE A 723 9.88 -1.85 -26.27
N ILE A 724 9.81 -3.12 -26.65
CA ILE A 724 9.35 -3.58 -27.97
C ILE A 724 8.11 -4.48 -27.89
N GLY A 725 7.73 -4.89 -26.68
CA GLY A 725 6.50 -5.60 -26.39
C GLY A 725 6.15 -5.54 -24.92
N PHE A 726 4.86 -5.60 -24.60
CA PHE A 726 4.33 -5.55 -23.25
C PHE A 726 3.21 -6.58 -23.10
N ALA A 727 3.28 -7.38 -22.06
CA ALA A 727 2.24 -8.32 -21.67
C ALA A 727 1.99 -8.23 -20.17
N HIS A 728 0.74 -8.38 -19.75
CA HIS A 728 0.37 -8.29 -18.34
C HIS A 728 -0.87 -9.14 -18.08
N TYR A 729 -0.97 -9.79 -16.93
CA TYR A 729 -2.26 -10.20 -16.39
C TYR A 729 -2.54 -9.55 -15.05
N LEU A 730 -3.80 -9.17 -14.85
CA LEU A 730 -4.32 -8.62 -13.61
C LEU A 730 -5.35 -9.59 -13.02
N ARG A 731 -5.18 -9.98 -11.75
CA ARG A 731 -6.16 -10.82 -11.07
C ARG A 731 -7.55 -10.18 -11.10
N ASN A 732 -8.53 -10.98 -11.49
CA ASN A 732 -9.92 -10.55 -11.57
C ASN A 732 -10.46 -10.26 -10.16
N PRO A 733 -11.44 -9.35 -10.02
CA PRO A 733 -12.06 -9.05 -8.73
C PRO A 733 -12.69 -10.27 -8.04
N ASP A 734 -12.99 -11.33 -8.78
CA ASP A 734 -13.51 -12.59 -8.26
C ASP A 734 -12.46 -13.42 -7.51
N GLY A 735 -11.18 -13.04 -7.60
CA GLY A 735 -10.06 -13.72 -6.96
C GLY A 735 -9.66 -15.05 -7.60
N ARG A 736 -10.34 -15.52 -8.66
CA ARG A 736 -10.15 -16.87 -9.22
C ARG A 736 -9.34 -16.87 -10.52
N GLY A 737 -9.59 -15.90 -11.39
CA GLY A 737 -8.88 -15.78 -12.65
C GLY A 737 -8.11 -14.48 -12.79
N ALA A 738 -7.58 -14.23 -13.98
CA ALA A 738 -6.94 -12.98 -14.34
C ALA A 738 -7.28 -12.52 -15.75
N GLU A 739 -7.39 -11.20 -15.94
CA GLU A 739 -7.53 -10.58 -17.24
C GLU A 739 -6.15 -10.32 -17.85
N TYR A 740 -5.89 -10.81 -19.07
CA TYR A 740 -4.63 -10.61 -19.78
C TYR A 740 -4.67 -9.48 -20.79
N ALA A 741 -3.49 -8.96 -21.05
CA ALA A 741 -3.19 -7.87 -21.95
C ALA A 741 -1.91 -8.18 -22.73
N LEU A 742 -1.92 -7.97 -24.04
CA LEU A 742 -0.73 -8.12 -24.88
C LEU A 742 -0.68 -7.04 -25.96
N VAL A 743 0.49 -6.46 -26.16
CA VAL A 743 0.78 -5.56 -27.28
C VAL A 743 2.24 -5.70 -27.71
N ILE A 744 2.47 -5.73 -29.02
CA ILE A 744 3.81 -5.84 -29.63
C ILE A 744 3.99 -4.65 -30.57
N GLY A 745 5.16 -4.00 -30.51
CA GLY A 745 5.52 -2.89 -31.38
C GLY A 745 5.43 -3.28 -32.84
N ASP A 746 4.90 -2.40 -33.69
CA ASP A 746 4.57 -2.72 -35.08
C ASP A 746 5.76 -3.32 -35.86
N ASP A 747 6.96 -2.76 -35.69
CA ASP A 747 8.21 -3.22 -36.34
C ASP A 747 8.71 -4.59 -35.83
N TRP A 748 8.21 -5.03 -34.69
CA TRP A 748 8.64 -6.25 -33.99
C TRP A 748 7.59 -7.38 -34.07
N GLN A 749 6.46 -7.12 -34.72
CA GLN A 749 5.44 -8.14 -34.96
C GLN A 749 5.97 -9.26 -35.86
N ARG A 750 5.31 -10.42 -35.81
CA ARG A 750 5.69 -11.64 -36.56
C ARG A 750 7.07 -12.23 -36.21
N ARG A 751 7.78 -11.69 -35.20
CA ARG A 751 9.03 -12.24 -34.64
C ARG A 751 8.83 -13.13 -33.41
N LYS A 752 7.67 -13.80 -33.31
CA LYS A 752 7.29 -14.73 -32.21
C LYS A 752 7.22 -14.14 -30.79
N LEU A 753 7.47 -12.84 -30.58
CA LEU A 753 7.46 -12.18 -29.26
C LEU A 753 6.17 -12.41 -28.48
N GLY A 754 5.01 -12.22 -29.12
CA GLY A 754 3.71 -12.35 -28.44
C GLY A 754 3.44 -13.74 -27.87
N GLY A 755 3.89 -14.80 -28.57
CA GLY A 755 3.78 -16.17 -28.05
C GLY A 755 4.67 -16.39 -26.85
N GLN A 756 5.91 -15.90 -26.89
CA GLN A 756 6.87 -16.08 -25.80
C GLN A 756 6.46 -15.32 -24.52
N LEU A 757 5.97 -14.09 -24.66
CA LEU A 757 5.45 -13.31 -23.54
C LEU A 757 4.24 -13.99 -22.90
N MET A 758 3.28 -14.47 -23.72
CA MET A 758 2.10 -15.15 -23.19
C MET A 758 2.40 -16.49 -22.55
N SER A 759 3.29 -17.31 -23.12
CA SER A 759 3.71 -18.57 -22.48
C SER A 759 4.29 -18.32 -21.09
N ALA A 760 5.16 -17.31 -20.94
CA ALA A 760 5.72 -16.93 -19.64
C ALA A 760 4.64 -16.44 -18.66
N LEU A 761 3.63 -15.69 -19.12
CA LEU A 761 2.51 -15.28 -18.28
C LEU A 761 1.63 -16.46 -17.84
N ILE A 762 1.38 -17.44 -18.73
CA ILE A 762 0.56 -18.62 -18.42
C ILE A 762 1.25 -19.50 -17.38
N GLU A 763 2.56 -19.72 -17.52
CA GLU A 763 3.37 -20.45 -16.54
C GLU A 763 3.31 -19.77 -15.16
N ALA A 764 3.51 -18.45 -15.11
CA ALA A 764 3.42 -17.70 -13.86
C ALA A 764 2.00 -17.71 -13.25
N ALA A 765 0.95 -17.62 -14.08
CA ALA A 765 -0.44 -17.69 -13.62
C ALA A 765 -0.77 -19.06 -12.98
N ARG A 766 -0.24 -20.16 -13.55
CA ARG A 766 -0.36 -21.51 -12.97
C ARG A 766 0.40 -21.64 -11.64
N GLU A 767 1.63 -21.12 -11.58
CA GLU A 767 2.42 -21.10 -10.34
C GLU A 767 1.71 -20.32 -9.22
N GLN A 768 0.93 -19.29 -9.57
CA GLN A 768 0.11 -18.53 -8.63
C GLN A 768 -1.23 -19.20 -8.25
N GLY A 769 -1.54 -20.36 -8.83
CA GLY A 769 -2.78 -21.09 -8.56
C GLY A 769 -4.03 -20.38 -9.08
N LEU A 770 -3.93 -19.63 -10.17
CA LEU A 770 -5.11 -19.07 -10.85
C LEU A 770 -5.84 -20.19 -11.60
N GLU A 771 -7.18 -20.18 -11.53
CA GLU A 771 -8.03 -21.20 -12.17
C GLU A 771 -8.18 -20.94 -13.67
N TYR A 772 -8.20 -19.68 -14.11
CA TYR A 772 -8.36 -19.32 -15.51
C TYR A 772 -7.70 -17.98 -15.85
N ILE A 773 -7.43 -17.76 -17.14
CA ILE A 773 -6.96 -16.48 -17.66
C ILE A 773 -7.80 -16.09 -18.90
N ASP A 774 -8.32 -14.86 -18.94
CA ASP A 774 -9.18 -14.41 -20.03
C ASP A 774 -8.92 -12.98 -20.48
N GLY A 775 -9.48 -12.59 -21.63
CA GLY A 775 -9.32 -11.25 -22.17
C GLY A 775 -10.32 -10.97 -23.29
N LEU A 776 -10.72 -9.72 -23.41
CA LEU A 776 -11.59 -9.27 -24.50
C LEU A 776 -10.74 -8.81 -25.69
N VAL A 777 -11.00 -9.42 -26.86
CA VAL A 777 -10.27 -9.16 -28.09
C VAL A 777 -11.27 -8.80 -29.19
N LEU A 778 -11.01 -7.74 -29.96
CA LEU A 778 -11.83 -7.40 -31.11
C LEU A 778 -11.92 -8.58 -32.09
N SER A 779 -13.14 -8.88 -32.54
CA SER A 779 -13.43 -9.90 -33.56
C SER A 779 -12.63 -9.69 -34.85
N THR A 780 -12.23 -8.44 -35.15
CA THR A 780 -11.40 -8.08 -36.31
C THR A 780 -9.90 -8.32 -36.11
N ASN A 781 -9.43 -8.56 -34.88
CA ASN A 781 -7.99 -8.76 -34.56
C ASN A 781 -7.55 -10.21 -34.85
N ARG A 782 -7.63 -10.61 -36.12
CA ARG A 782 -7.25 -11.97 -36.58
C ARG A 782 -5.85 -12.42 -36.11
N PRO A 783 -4.80 -11.58 -36.12
CA PRO A 783 -3.48 -11.99 -35.63
C PRO A 783 -3.50 -12.42 -34.16
N MET A 784 -4.19 -11.67 -33.29
CA MET A 784 -4.31 -11.98 -31.87
C MET A 784 -5.12 -13.25 -31.65
N LEU A 785 -6.28 -13.37 -32.29
CA LEU A 785 -7.13 -14.57 -32.16
C LEU A 785 -6.39 -15.84 -32.60
N THR A 786 -5.65 -15.77 -33.72
CA THR A 786 -4.84 -16.90 -34.21
C THR A 786 -3.72 -17.27 -33.24
N LEU A 787 -3.05 -16.26 -32.65
CA LEU A 787 -2.02 -16.48 -31.64
C LEU A 787 -2.58 -17.20 -30.40
N MET A 788 -3.71 -16.73 -29.89
CA MET A 788 -4.33 -17.28 -28.68
C MET A 788 -4.85 -18.70 -28.90
N THR A 789 -5.51 -18.98 -30.03
CA THR A 789 -5.95 -20.34 -30.37
C THR A 789 -4.77 -21.31 -30.47
N ARG A 790 -3.62 -20.88 -31.01
CA ARG A 790 -2.40 -21.71 -31.04
C ARG A 790 -1.83 -21.98 -29.64
N LEU A 791 -2.05 -21.09 -28.69
CA LEU A 791 -1.66 -21.25 -27.29
C LEU A 791 -2.70 -22.07 -26.48
N GLY A 792 -3.75 -22.57 -27.13
CA GLY A 792 -4.78 -23.40 -26.49
C GLY A 792 -5.98 -22.64 -25.94
N PHE A 793 -6.11 -21.34 -26.20
CA PHE A 793 -7.26 -20.55 -25.73
C PHE A 793 -8.53 -20.89 -26.51
N THR A 794 -9.63 -20.97 -25.77
CA THR A 794 -10.99 -20.97 -26.28
C THR A 794 -11.37 -19.55 -26.70
N ASN A 795 -12.18 -19.43 -27.76
CA ASN A 795 -12.50 -18.15 -28.38
C ASN A 795 -14.01 -18.05 -28.63
N ASP A 796 -14.73 -17.47 -27.67
CA ASP A 796 -16.18 -17.33 -27.71
C ASP A 796 -16.58 -15.93 -28.22
N ALA A 797 -17.75 -15.84 -28.84
CA ALA A 797 -18.35 -14.53 -29.12
C ALA A 797 -18.74 -13.89 -27.78
N ASP A 798 -18.47 -12.60 -27.62
CA ASP A 798 -18.95 -11.89 -26.44
C ASP A 798 -20.49 -11.73 -26.53
N PRO A 799 -21.25 -12.14 -25.49
CA PRO A 799 -22.71 -12.09 -25.53
C PRO A 799 -23.28 -10.67 -25.42
N GLU A 800 -22.51 -9.72 -24.89
CA GLU A 800 -22.91 -8.32 -24.71
C GLU A 800 -22.47 -7.45 -25.90
N ASP A 801 -21.37 -7.79 -26.57
CA ASP A 801 -20.85 -7.04 -27.72
C ASP A 801 -20.36 -7.97 -28.86
N PRO A 802 -21.12 -8.12 -29.96
CA PRO A 802 -20.74 -8.95 -31.10
C PRO A 802 -19.42 -8.53 -31.80
N THR A 803 -18.96 -7.31 -31.57
CA THR A 803 -17.68 -6.82 -32.13
C THR A 803 -16.49 -7.33 -31.33
N MET A 804 -16.72 -7.89 -30.14
CA MET A 804 -15.73 -8.42 -29.21
C MET A 804 -15.83 -9.95 -29.12
N ARG A 805 -14.71 -10.56 -28.73
CA ARG A 805 -14.61 -11.99 -28.48
C ARG A 805 -13.95 -12.19 -27.13
N ARG A 806 -14.54 -13.06 -26.31
CA ARG A 806 -13.94 -13.51 -25.06
C ARG A 806 -12.98 -14.65 -25.36
N VAL A 807 -11.71 -14.41 -25.09
CA VAL A 807 -10.64 -15.38 -25.34
C VAL A 807 -10.10 -15.82 -23.98
N TRP A 808 -10.20 -17.11 -23.67
CA TRP A 808 -9.91 -17.61 -22.32
C TRP A 808 -9.26 -18.99 -22.33
N LEU A 809 -8.50 -19.29 -21.28
CA LEU A 809 -7.83 -20.56 -21.06
C LEU A 809 -8.08 -21.02 -19.62
N ASP A 810 -8.52 -22.26 -19.48
CA ASP A 810 -8.56 -22.96 -18.20
C ASP A 810 -7.13 -23.37 -17.81
N LEU A 811 -6.71 -22.98 -16.60
CA LEU A 811 -5.37 -23.24 -16.10
C LEU A 811 -5.32 -24.49 -15.23
N ASP A 812 -6.47 -24.93 -14.70
CA ASP A 812 -6.59 -26.23 -14.05
C ASP A 812 -6.69 -27.32 -15.12
N PRO A 813 -5.93 -28.43 -14.99
CA PRO A 813 -6.15 -29.56 -15.89
C PRO A 813 -7.54 -30.16 -15.58
N PRO A 814 -8.35 -30.48 -16.60
CA PRO A 814 -9.53 -31.29 -16.36
C PRO A 814 -9.09 -32.60 -15.71
N ALA A 815 -9.72 -32.96 -14.59
CA ALA A 815 -9.50 -34.24 -13.94
C ALA A 815 -9.85 -35.38 -14.91
N GLY A 816 -8.82 -35.94 -15.56
CA GLY A 816 -8.87 -37.22 -16.28
C GLY A 816 -9.15 -37.15 -17.78
N GLU A 817 -8.09 -37.19 -18.59
CA GLU A 817 -7.99 -38.19 -19.66
C GLU A 817 -6.64 -38.91 -19.50
N PRO A 818 -6.61 -40.24 -19.27
CA PRO A 818 -5.37 -41.00 -19.14
C PRO A 818 -4.61 -40.99 -20.47
N GLY A 819 -3.29 -40.83 -20.37
CA GLY A 819 -2.37 -40.52 -21.46
C GLY A 819 -2.59 -41.30 -22.75
N ARG A 820 -2.65 -40.56 -23.86
CA ARG A 820 -2.17 -41.07 -25.14
C ARG A 820 -0.64 -41.02 -25.11
N ALA A 821 -0.05 -42.18 -24.89
CA ALA A 821 1.35 -42.44 -25.20
C ALA A 821 1.63 -41.94 -26.64
N THR A 822 2.52 -40.97 -26.77
CA THR A 822 3.19 -40.71 -28.04
C THR A 822 4.31 -41.73 -28.17
N ASP A 823 4.13 -42.69 -29.08
CA ASP A 823 5.20 -43.58 -29.53
C ASP A 823 6.37 -42.76 -30.10
N PRO A 824 7.62 -43.22 -29.91
CA PRO A 824 8.80 -42.54 -30.43
C PRO A 824 9.03 -42.92 -31.89
N VAL A 825 9.08 -41.92 -32.77
CA VAL A 825 9.83 -41.98 -34.05
C VAL A 825 10.57 -40.67 -34.25
#